data_AF-A0A166LJE9-F1
#
_entry.id   AF-A0A166LJE9-F1
#
_cell.length_a   1.000
_cell.length_b   1.000
_cell.length_c   1.000
_cell.angle_alpha   90.00
_cell.angle_beta   90.00
_cell.angle_gamma   90.00
#
_symmetry.space_group_name_H-M   'P 1'
#
loop_
_entity.id
_entity.type
_entity.pdbx_description
1 polymer ?
#
loop_
_entity_poly.entity_id
_entity_poly.type
_entity_poly.pdbx_seq_one_letter_code
_entity_poly.pdbx_strand_id
1 'polypeptide(L)'
;MALSPDGWDTHVHVFDSMIGPFASSRSYTPAQATSHQLLEFGSSLTQGHLLNTVLVQPSPYGNNNTVLLHSIKKLRESGSQMSRGIAVVDIDNISDEELRAFHECGIRGLRINKQADGRGTDIEDLRKVIVKTAARIRRLSGWKIQLFCAASTWDDLYETISALPVEVIADHVGGIRGLSSLQLDTATRSIADPRDQAGFESLVKLAKASKIIIKLSGFYRLSNLQASGYSDLEPIIRTLAEAVPDRLVWGSDWPHTGEGKDRLNRGIGSIEGFRDVDDDGIVKNLRKWIGTEDVWTRIFVVNPKRVTSYRGLGLKFTQHLTSLNSTAFVTCSRPTNFSHLKHAVQLRLQSGLPAAYYRGGTSRAIIFHRDDLPTNHSEWNKIFLGSIGSPDPYGRQLDGMGGGISSLSKVCVVGKSSRPDADVDYTFVFLGIKNANVDYSSNCGNMSAAVGPYAVNSGLVDVSQGDKEATVRVFNTNTRKIIESTFPLDGNEAAAHGDFSIDGVAGTAARVQLKFLDPAGSRTGKLFPTEAKGDQIEGVDVTCIDAGNPCCFIRSDELGVDGTISPEEIEYHPTLGQTLDRIRRAAGVKMGLADSEENIPGSVPKIAIVSAPEDSKENILVVRAMSVGQPHKAIPVTVALAAAAAATTSGTIVSDCVNIGSDTGGDITIRHASGTLDVAADYDREGVLQSAAVYRTARRLMEGKIFWK
;
A
#
# COMPACT_ATOMS: atom_id res chain seq x y z
N MET A 1 6.82 -1.21 -35.03
CA MET A 1 6.30 -2.11 -33.98
C MET A 1 5.77 -1.18 -32.92
N ALA A 2 4.47 -1.20 -32.66
CA ALA A 2 3.83 -0.20 -31.80
C ALA A 2 4.06 -0.50 -30.32
N LEU A 3 4.24 0.54 -29.51
CA LEU A 3 4.12 0.43 -28.07
C LEU A 3 2.71 -0.01 -27.69
N SER A 4 2.59 -0.72 -26.56
CA SER A 4 1.29 -1.08 -26.00
C SER A 4 0.44 0.18 -25.76
N PRO A 5 -0.89 0.14 -25.96
CA PRO A 5 -1.79 1.24 -25.56
C PRO A 5 -1.69 1.59 -24.07
N ASP A 6 -1.30 0.63 -23.22
CA ASP A 6 -1.06 0.86 -21.78
C ASP A 6 0.36 1.38 -21.48
N GLY A 7 1.17 1.56 -22.52
CA GLY A 7 2.55 2.01 -22.44
C GLY A 7 2.69 3.41 -21.84
N TRP A 8 3.87 3.66 -21.29
CA TRP A 8 4.22 4.93 -20.69
C TRP A 8 5.41 5.56 -21.38
N ASP A 9 5.32 6.86 -21.63
CA ASP A 9 6.47 7.72 -21.81
C ASP A 9 6.74 8.49 -20.51
N THR A 10 7.81 8.12 -19.80
CA THR A 10 8.11 8.68 -18.47
C THR A 10 9.00 9.92 -18.49
N HIS A 11 9.35 10.45 -19.67
CA HIS A 11 10.15 11.66 -19.76
C HIS A 11 9.83 12.43 -21.03
N VAL A 12 8.95 13.42 -20.92
CA VAL A 12 8.69 14.41 -22.00
C VAL A 12 8.64 15.82 -21.45
N HIS A 13 8.81 16.80 -22.33
CA HIS A 13 8.71 18.21 -22.04
C HIS A 13 7.68 18.86 -22.96
N VAL A 14 7.08 19.96 -22.48
CA VAL A 14 6.23 20.84 -23.30
C VAL A 14 6.83 22.23 -23.27
N PHE A 15 6.96 22.83 -24.44
CA PHE A 15 7.41 24.19 -24.66
C PHE A 15 6.29 24.96 -25.36
N ASP A 16 5.54 25.72 -24.58
CA ASP A 16 4.43 26.53 -25.06
C ASP A 16 4.53 27.93 -24.43
N SER A 17 5.01 28.90 -25.22
CA SER A 17 5.16 30.28 -24.73
C SER A 17 3.84 31.04 -24.68
N MET A 18 2.77 30.51 -25.27
CA MET A 18 1.44 31.10 -25.20
C MET A 18 0.77 30.81 -23.85
N ILE A 19 1.15 29.72 -23.19
CA ILE A 19 0.65 29.35 -21.85
C ILE A 19 1.43 30.08 -20.75
N GLY A 20 2.75 30.20 -20.87
CA GLY A 20 3.58 30.82 -19.84
C GLY A 20 4.91 31.34 -20.36
N PRO A 21 5.46 32.42 -19.77
CA PRO A 21 6.72 33.00 -20.20
C PRO A 21 7.90 32.13 -19.80
N PHE A 22 8.96 32.15 -20.62
CA PHE A 22 10.25 31.60 -20.21
C PHE A 22 10.89 32.45 -19.10
N ALA A 23 11.69 31.82 -18.25
CA ALA A 23 12.43 32.51 -17.21
C ALA A 23 13.47 33.47 -17.81
N SER A 24 13.72 34.58 -17.12
CA SER A 24 14.79 35.52 -17.48
C SER A 24 16.18 34.90 -17.32
N SER A 25 16.32 33.94 -16.39
CA SER A 25 17.55 33.20 -16.10
C SER A 25 17.82 32.00 -17.02
N ARG A 26 16.99 31.77 -18.04
CA ARG A 26 17.14 30.63 -18.95
C ARG A 26 18.48 30.66 -19.70
N SER A 27 19.05 29.48 -19.93
CA SER A 27 20.28 29.33 -20.72
C SER A 27 20.03 29.33 -22.24
N TYR A 28 18.80 29.09 -22.70
CA TYR A 28 18.42 29.10 -24.12
C TYR A 28 16.92 29.33 -24.29
N THR A 29 16.51 29.71 -25.50
CA THR A 29 15.10 29.84 -25.89
C THR A 29 14.72 28.71 -26.84
N PRO A 30 13.88 27.74 -26.43
CA PRO A 30 13.48 26.62 -27.29
C PRO A 30 12.42 27.03 -28.33
N ALA A 31 12.34 26.27 -29.42
CA ALA A 31 11.18 26.28 -30.30
C ALA A 31 9.90 25.79 -29.58
N GLN A 32 8.74 26.00 -30.20
CA GLN A 32 7.47 25.51 -29.65
C GLN A 32 7.36 23.99 -29.82
N ALA A 33 6.90 23.32 -28.77
CA ALA A 33 6.51 21.91 -28.73
C ALA A 33 5.33 21.79 -27.76
N THR A 34 4.13 21.93 -28.30
CA THR A 34 2.88 22.04 -27.53
C THR A 34 2.39 20.68 -27.04
N SER A 35 1.46 20.69 -26.08
CA SER A 35 0.77 19.46 -25.63
C SER A 35 -0.01 18.75 -26.74
N HIS A 36 -0.44 19.48 -27.78
CA HIS A 36 -1.08 18.88 -28.96
C HIS A 36 -0.08 18.09 -29.80
N GLN A 37 1.08 18.68 -30.10
CA GLN A 37 2.16 18.00 -30.82
C GLN A 37 2.69 16.78 -30.06
N LEU A 38 2.67 16.84 -28.71
CA LEU A 38 2.99 15.68 -27.87
C LEU A 38 1.99 14.52 -28.07
N LEU A 39 0.70 14.81 -28.20
CA LEU A 39 -0.32 13.80 -28.46
C LEU A 39 -0.14 13.16 -29.85
N GLU A 40 0.19 13.97 -30.86
CA GLU A 40 0.51 13.50 -32.21
C GLU A 40 1.74 12.58 -32.21
N PHE A 41 2.80 13.00 -31.52
CA PHE A 41 4.02 12.21 -31.33
C PHE A 41 3.73 10.89 -30.60
N GLY A 42 3.04 10.93 -29.46
CA GLY A 42 2.72 9.71 -28.72
C GLY A 42 1.86 8.74 -29.54
N SER A 43 0.95 9.26 -30.36
CA SER A 43 0.10 8.45 -31.24
C SER A 43 0.89 7.77 -32.37
N SER A 44 1.99 8.36 -32.84
CA SER A 44 2.82 7.73 -33.86
C SER A 44 3.53 6.48 -33.31
N LEU A 45 3.94 6.49 -32.04
CA LEU A 45 4.61 5.37 -31.38
C LEU A 45 3.69 4.20 -31.03
N THR A 46 2.37 4.41 -30.93
CA THR A 46 1.37 3.43 -30.48
C THR A 46 0.32 3.06 -31.53
N GLN A 47 0.51 3.45 -32.80
CA GLN A 47 -0.50 3.27 -33.86
C GLN A 47 -1.86 3.91 -33.54
N GLY A 48 -1.86 5.10 -32.94
CA GLY A 48 -3.06 5.93 -32.74
C GLY A 48 -3.68 5.88 -31.34
N HIS A 49 -3.01 5.29 -30.36
CA HIS A 49 -3.45 5.30 -28.96
C HIS A 49 -2.69 6.32 -28.12
N LEU A 50 -3.35 6.97 -27.16
CA LEU A 50 -2.66 7.91 -26.27
C LEU A 50 -1.82 7.16 -25.24
N LEU A 51 -0.52 7.45 -25.20
CA LEU A 51 0.37 6.97 -24.14
C LEU A 51 0.00 7.60 -22.80
N ASN A 52 0.31 6.86 -21.72
CA ASN A 52 0.43 7.46 -20.40
C ASN A 52 1.74 8.27 -20.34
N THR A 53 1.73 9.40 -19.65
CA THR A 53 2.83 10.37 -19.77
C THR A 53 3.26 10.97 -18.45
N VAL A 54 4.58 11.10 -18.27
CA VAL A 54 5.17 11.93 -17.21
C VAL A 54 5.86 13.13 -17.83
N LEU A 55 5.28 14.29 -17.59
CA LEU A 55 5.81 15.58 -18.02
C LEU A 55 6.86 16.05 -17.02
N VAL A 56 8.04 16.38 -17.51
CA VAL A 56 9.13 16.90 -16.69
C VAL A 56 9.26 18.39 -16.99
N GLN A 57 9.32 19.22 -15.94
CA GLN A 57 9.55 20.65 -16.09
C GLN A 57 10.90 20.90 -16.80
N PRO A 58 10.91 21.57 -17.97
CA PRO A 58 12.16 21.87 -18.67
C PRO A 58 12.79 23.16 -18.13
N SER A 59 14.13 23.23 -18.16
CA SER A 59 14.89 24.31 -17.53
C SER A 59 14.59 25.73 -18.04
N PRO A 60 14.14 25.99 -19.29
CA PRO A 60 13.82 27.34 -19.74
C PRO A 60 12.70 28.05 -18.97
N TYR A 61 11.83 27.32 -18.27
CA TYR A 61 10.79 27.90 -17.42
C TYR A 61 11.24 28.10 -15.96
N GLY A 62 12.44 27.64 -15.59
CA GLY A 62 12.89 27.62 -14.19
C GLY A 62 11.84 26.99 -13.27
N ASN A 63 11.51 27.71 -12.19
CA ASN A 63 10.56 27.24 -11.17
C ASN A 63 9.08 27.55 -11.54
N ASN A 64 8.83 28.16 -12.71
CA ASN A 64 7.47 28.45 -13.15
C ASN A 64 6.85 27.20 -13.80
N ASN A 65 6.12 26.42 -13.00
CA ASN A 65 5.48 25.17 -13.45
C ASN A 65 4.13 25.37 -14.17
N THR A 66 3.77 26.60 -14.57
CA THR A 66 2.45 26.89 -15.20
C THR A 66 2.24 26.07 -16.47
N VAL A 67 3.23 26.01 -17.36
CA VAL A 67 3.15 25.24 -18.61
C VAL A 67 3.01 23.73 -18.32
N LEU A 68 3.77 23.22 -17.34
CA LEU A 68 3.68 21.83 -16.90
C LEU A 68 2.27 21.48 -16.39
N LEU A 69 1.74 22.26 -15.46
CA LEU A 69 0.43 22.01 -14.84
C LEU A 69 -0.71 22.13 -15.86
N HIS A 70 -0.64 23.14 -16.74
CA HIS A 70 -1.61 23.31 -17.81
C HIS A 70 -1.59 22.13 -18.79
N SER A 71 -0.40 21.66 -19.15
CA SER A 71 -0.23 20.54 -20.08
C SER A 71 -0.75 19.23 -19.51
N ILE A 72 -0.49 18.96 -18.22
CA ILE A 72 -1.08 17.80 -17.52
C ILE A 72 -2.61 17.84 -17.58
N LYS A 73 -3.20 19.01 -17.34
CA LYS A 73 -4.66 19.20 -17.42
C LYS A 73 -5.16 18.91 -18.85
N LYS A 74 -4.51 19.48 -19.86
CA LYS A 74 -4.87 19.29 -21.28
C LYS A 74 -4.82 17.83 -21.72
N LEU A 75 -3.75 17.11 -21.37
CA LEU A 75 -3.62 15.70 -21.72
C LEU A 75 -4.75 14.84 -21.10
N ARG A 76 -5.16 15.14 -19.86
CA ARG A 76 -6.30 14.47 -19.20
C ARG A 76 -7.63 14.80 -19.89
N GLU A 77 -7.84 16.07 -20.26
CA GLU A 77 -9.04 16.51 -21.01
C GLU A 77 -9.13 15.81 -22.38
N SER A 78 -7.99 15.55 -23.02
CA SER A 78 -7.90 14.86 -24.32
C SER A 78 -8.03 13.33 -24.22
N GLY A 79 -8.25 12.77 -23.02
CA GLY A 79 -8.51 11.33 -22.82
C GLY A 79 -7.29 10.47 -22.46
N SER A 80 -6.11 11.06 -22.20
CA SER A 80 -4.99 10.32 -21.62
C SER A 80 -5.37 9.83 -20.22
N GLN A 81 -5.37 8.51 -20.00
CA GLN A 81 -5.86 7.90 -18.76
C GLN A 81 -4.99 8.25 -17.55
N MET A 82 -3.67 8.40 -17.75
CA MET A 82 -2.72 8.74 -16.68
C MET A 82 -1.65 9.74 -17.16
N SER A 83 -1.81 11.02 -16.80
CA SER A 83 -0.77 12.05 -16.93
C SER A 83 -0.26 12.52 -15.57
N ARG A 84 1.06 12.59 -15.40
CA ARG A 84 1.77 12.99 -14.16
C ARG A 84 2.86 14.00 -14.46
N GLY A 85 3.40 14.62 -13.41
CA GLY A 85 4.46 15.61 -13.56
C GLY A 85 5.63 15.46 -12.61
N ILE A 86 6.78 16.00 -13.01
CA ILE A 86 7.95 16.26 -12.17
C ILE A 86 8.24 17.75 -12.26
N ALA A 87 8.09 18.46 -11.14
CA ALA A 87 8.21 19.91 -11.07
C ALA A 87 9.64 20.35 -10.74
N VAL A 88 9.96 21.63 -10.96
CA VAL A 88 11.15 22.28 -10.40
C VAL A 88 10.67 23.39 -9.47
N VAL A 89 11.20 23.46 -8.27
CA VAL A 89 10.76 24.41 -7.24
C VAL A 89 11.97 25.05 -6.57
N ASP A 90 11.75 26.23 -6.01
CA ASP A 90 12.66 26.77 -5.02
C ASP A 90 12.36 26.07 -3.69
N ILE A 91 13.24 25.14 -3.30
CA ILE A 91 13.02 24.31 -2.12
C ILE A 91 13.05 25.11 -0.81
N ASP A 92 13.64 26.30 -0.83
CA ASP A 92 13.80 27.16 0.34
C ASP A 92 12.56 27.99 0.59
N ASN A 93 11.83 28.32 -0.48
CA ASN A 93 10.70 29.23 -0.45
C ASN A 93 9.34 28.55 -0.67
N ILE A 94 9.31 27.30 -1.16
CA ILE A 94 8.04 26.60 -1.41
C ILE A 94 7.36 26.14 -0.12
N SER A 95 6.08 26.51 0.02
CA SER A 95 5.22 26.14 1.15
C SER A 95 4.73 24.68 1.07
N ASP A 96 4.28 24.14 2.22
CA ASP A 96 3.64 22.82 2.27
C ASP A 96 2.31 22.79 1.52
N GLU A 97 1.59 23.91 1.52
CA GLU A 97 0.34 24.13 0.79
C GLU A 97 0.57 24.01 -0.72
N GLU A 98 1.62 24.66 -1.25
CA GLU A 98 1.97 24.57 -2.67
C GLU A 98 2.40 23.17 -3.08
N LEU A 99 3.19 22.48 -2.24
CA LEU A 99 3.56 21.09 -2.48
C LEU A 99 2.34 20.15 -2.47
N ARG A 100 1.36 20.40 -1.59
CA ARG A 100 0.06 19.69 -1.59
C ARG A 100 -0.75 19.98 -2.85
N ALA A 101 -0.83 21.23 -3.28
CA ALA A 101 -1.51 21.59 -4.53
C ALA A 101 -0.87 20.91 -5.75
N PHE A 102 0.48 20.87 -5.81
CA PHE A 102 1.22 20.13 -6.82
C PHE A 102 0.87 18.63 -6.78
N HIS A 103 0.78 18.06 -5.58
CA HIS A 103 0.38 16.67 -5.40
C HIS A 103 -1.03 16.40 -5.97
N GLU A 104 -2.00 17.27 -5.72
CA GLU A 104 -3.36 17.18 -6.25
C GLU A 104 -3.41 17.32 -7.78
N CYS A 105 -2.60 18.22 -8.35
CA CYS A 105 -2.47 18.36 -9.80
C CYS A 105 -1.77 17.16 -10.47
N GLY A 106 -1.14 16.27 -9.70
CA GLY A 106 -0.51 15.04 -10.19
C GLY A 106 1.01 15.12 -10.34
N ILE A 107 1.66 16.10 -9.71
CA ILE A 107 3.13 16.15 -9.58
C ILE A 107 3.59 15.09 -8.58
N ARG A 108 4.52 14.22 -8.98
CA ARG A 108 5.01 13.09 -8.18
C ARG A 108 6.51 13.14 -7.92
N GLY A 109 7.11 14.30 -8.07
CA GLY A 109 8.51 14.47 -7.75
C GLY A 109 9.03 15.84 -8.11
N LEU A 110 10.24 16.09 -7.63
CA LEU A 110 10.98 17.31 -7.88
C LEU A 110 12.26 16.98 -8.64
N ARG A 111 12.54 17.76 -9.69
CA ARG A 111 13.76 17.65 -10.48
C ARG A 111 14.84 18.56 -9.89
N ILE A 112 16.01 17.99 -9.68
CA ILE A 112 17.27 18.70 -9.39
C ILE A 112 18.14 18.55 -10.64
N ASN A 113 18.42 19.66 -11.32
CA ASN A 113 19.21 19.65 -12.55
C ASN A 113 20.45 20.55 -12.39
N LYS A 114 21.63 19.93 -12.30
CA LYS A 114 22.94 20.64 -12.22
C LYS A 114 23.84 20.40 -13.44
N GLN A 115 23.36 19.73 -14.49
CA GLN A 115 24.15 19.49 -15.71
C GLN A 115 23.72 20.38 -16.89
N ALA A 116 22.52 20.97 -16.83
CA ALA A 116 22.00 21.83 -17.90
C ALA A 116 22.53 23.28 -17.88
N ASP A 117 23.24 23.70 -16.83
CA ASP A 117 23.78 25.05 -16.66
C ASP A 117 25.24 25.21 -17.14
N GLY A 118 25.92 24.10 -17.46
CA GLY A 118 27.31 24.09 -17.93
C GLY A 118 28.33 24.49 -16.86
N ARG A 119 27.96 24.52 -15.57
CA ARG A 119 28.86 24.88 -14.46
C ARG A 119 29.28 23.62 -13.70
N GLY A 120 30.51 23.61 -13.19
CA GLY A 120 31.02 22.50 -12.37
C GLY A 120 30.09 22.25 -11.18
N THR A 121 29.68 21.00 -10.99
CA THR A 121 28.79 20.62 -9.88
C THR A 121 29.60 20.60 -8.58
N ASP A 122 29.34 21.54 -7.68
CA ASP A 122 29.72 21.37 -6.27
C ASP A 122 28.90 20.20 -5.70
N ILE A 123 29.60 19.09 -5.46
CA ILE A 123 29.05 17.84 -4.94
C ILE A 123 28.47 18.04 -3.54
N GLU A 124 29.09 18.86 -2.71
CA GLU A 124 28.63 19.07 -1.33
C GLU A 124 27.35 19.89 -1.30
N ASP A 125 27.27 20.92 -2.15
CA ASP A 125 26.02 21.64 -2.36
C ASP A 125 24.93 20.74 -2.95
N LEU A 126 25.27 19.85 -3.90
CA LEU A 126 24.32 18.89 -4.45
C LEU A 126 23.79 17.93 -3.37
N ARG A 127 24.65 17.39 -2.49
CA ARG A 127 24.23 16.56 -1.34
C ARG A 127 23.24 17.30 -0.47
N LYS A 128 23.54 18.56 -0.10
CA LYS A 128 22.66 19.40 0.72
C LYS A 128 21.29 19.59 0.08
N VAL A 129 21.24 19.92 -1.22
CA VAL A 129 19.98 20.10 -1.94
C VAL A 129 19.17 18.80 -2.00
N ILE A 130 19.81 17.66 -2.24
CA ILE A 130 19.14 16.35 -2.28
C ILE A 130 18.54 16.01 -0.91
N VAL A 131 19.33 16.10 0.16
CA VAL A 131 18.86 15.79 1.53
C VAL A 131 17.73 16.73 1.95
N LYS A 132 17.87 18.03 1.68
CA LYS A 132 16.84 19.03 1.97
C LYS A 132 15.55 18.74 1.21
N THR A 133 15.66 18.42 -0.08
CA THR A 133 14.52 18.08 -0.93
C THR A 133 13.81 16.82 -0.43
N ALA A 134 14.57 15.77 -0.10
CA ALA A 134 14.04 14.52 0.46
C ALA A 134 13.28 14.78 1.77
N ALA A 135 13.84 15.59 2.66
CA ALA A 135 13.20 15.95 3.92
C ALA A 135 11.85 16.68 3.73
N ARG A 136 11.74 17.55 2.72
CA ARG A 136 10.49 18.27 2.38
C ARG A 136 9.44 17.34 1.79
N ILE A 137 9.81 16.44 0.89
CA ILE A 137 8.84 15.63 0.13
C ILE A 137 8.52 14.27 0.77
N ARG A 138 9.26 13.81 1.79
CA ARG A 138 9.06 12.47 2.40
C ARG A 138 7.64 12.18 2.90
N ARG A 139 6.88 13.22 3.26
CA ARG A 139 5.49 13.10 3.74
C ARG A 139 4.47 12.98 2.59
N LEU A 140 4.88 13.25 1.35
CA LEU A 140 4.03 13.20 0.16
C LEU A 140 4.12 11.80 -0.45
N SER A 141 3.02 11.04 -0.37
CA SER A 141 2.98 9.66 -0.84
C SER A 141 3.42 9.54 -2.31
N GLY A 142 4.40 8.67 -2.55
CA GLY A 142 4.90 8.33 -3.88
C GLY A 142 5.84 9.36 -4.52
N TRP A 143 6.18 10.46 -3.83
CA TRP A 143 7.07 11.49 -4.36
C TRP A 143 8.53 11.02 -4.43
N LYS A 144 9.23 11.47 -5.47
CA LYS A 144 10.62 11.11 -5.78
C LYS A 144 11.46 12.33 -6.11
N ILE A 145 12.77 12.17 -6.00
CA ILE A 145 13.72 13.15 -6.53
C ILE A 145 14.15 12.67 -7.91
N GLN A 146 14.05 13.51 -8.93
CA GLN A 146 14.62 13.25 -10.23
C GLN A 146 15.96 13.97 -10.35
N LEU A 147 17.02 13.22 -10.64
CA LEU A 147 18.39 13.71 -10.71
C LEU A 147 18.99 13.43 -12.08
N PHE A 148 19.54 14.49 -12.69
CA PHE A 148 20.40 14.38 -13.86
C PHE A 148 21.80 14.90 -13.50
N CYS A 149 22.79 14.02 -13.54
CA CYS A 149 24.18 14.28 -13.18
C CYS A 149 25.13 13.43 -14.05
N ALA A 150 26.43 13.70 -13.94
CA ALA A 150 27.47 12.90 -14.56
C ALA A 150 27.56 11.51 -13.91
N ALA A 151 28.04 10.52 -14.68
CA ALA A 151 28.20 9.14 -14.21
C ALA A 151 28.95 9.03 -12.87
N SER A 152 30.14 9.63 -12.75
CA SER A 152 30.96 9.56 -11.54
C SER A 152 30.27 10.10 -10.27
N THR A 153 29.29 10.99 -10.42
CA THR A 153 28.54 11.57 -9.30
C THR A 153 27.77 10.50 -8.51
N TRP A 154 27.43 9.35 -9.11
CA TRP A 154 26.79 8.26 -8.37
C TRP A 154 27.70 7.62 -7.32
N ASP A 155 29.02 7.61 -7.54
CA ASP A 155 29.99 7.16 -6.54
C ASP A 155 30.04 8.15 -5.37
N ASP A 156 30.12 9.44 -5.68
CA ASP A 156 30.15 10.52 -4.68
C ASP A 156 28.87 10.59 -3.83
N LEU A 157 27.72 10.26 -4.42
CA LEU A 157 26.42 10.34 -3.76
C LEU A 157 25.95 8.99 -3.17
N TYR A 158 26.74 7.92 -3.28
CA TYR A 158 26.30 6.57 -2.93
C TYR A 158 25.74 6.48 -1.51
N GLU A 159 26.50 6.94 -0.52
CA GLU A 159 26.09 6.93 0.89
C GLU A 159 24.88 7.84 1.14
N THR A 160 24.89 9.03 0.54
CA THR A 160 23.78 10.00 0.68
C THR A 160 22.48 9.41 0.16
N ILE A 161 22.47 8.85 -1.05
CA ILE A 161 21.28 8.26 -1.68
C ILE A 161 20.83 7.01 -0.92
N SER A 162 21.77 6.17 -0.47
CA SER A 162 21.47 4.98 0.33
C SER A 162 20.68 5.31 1.60
N ALA A 163 20.99 6.44 2.25
CA ALA A 163 20.32 6.88 3.47
C ALA A 163 18.97 7.60 3.24
N LEU A 164 18.61 7.95 1.99
CA LEU A 164 17.40 8.76 1.77
C LEU A 164 16.09 8.01 2.13
N PRO A 165 15.10 8.75 2.67
CA PRO A 165 13.76 8.23 2.94
C PRO A 165 12.86 8.21 1.68
N VAL A 166 13.36 8.65 0.53
CA VAL A 166 12.64 8.70 -0.75
C VAL A 166 13.50 8.11 -1.86
N GLU A 167 12.86 7.52 -2.86
CA GLU A 167 13.55 6.99 -4.05
C GLU A 167 14.03 8.13 -4.96
N VAL A 168 15.14 7.90 -5.65
CA VAL A 168 15.70 8.79 -6.66
C VAL A 168 15.46 8.21 -8.06
N ILE A 169 15.11 9.06 -9.02
CA ILE A 169 15.03 8.74 -10.44
C ILE A 169 16.31 9.25 -11.11
N ALA A 170 17.14 8.34 -11.61
CA ALA A 170 18.30 8.64 -12.43
C ALA A 170 17.84 8.91 -13.87
N ASP A 171 17.90 10.17 -14.30
CA ASP A 171 17.57 10.57 -15.66
C ASP A 171 18.64 10.09 -16.66
N HIS A 172 18.20 9.78 -17.88
CA HIS A 172 19.06 9.49 -19.03
C HIS A 172 20.15 8.45 -18.73
N VAL A 173 19.72 7.26 -18.32
CA VAL A 173 20.60 6.13 -17.93
C VAL A 173 21.57 6.50 -16.80
N GLY A 174 21.26 7.53 -16.01
CA GLY A 174 22.16 8.07 -14.99
C GLY A 174 23.40 8.75 -15.56
N GLY A 175 23.36 9.24 -16.80
CA GLY A 175 24.52 9.87 -17.44
C GLY A 175 25.62 8.89 -17.85
N ILE A 176 25.38 7.58 -17.76
CA ILE A 176 26.28 6.52 -18.21
C ILE A 176 26.39 6.58 -19.74
N ARG A 177 27.62 6.75 -20.25
CA ARG A 177 27.90 7.01 -21.66
C ARG A 177 28.28 5.75 -22.43
N GLY A 178 27.91 5.70 -23.71
CA GLY A 178 28.44 4.71 -24.65
C GLY A 178 29.89 5.00 -25.01
N LEU A 179 30.60 4.00 -25.55
CA LEU A 179 32.02 4.12 -25.90
C LEU A 179 32.31 5.30 -26.83
N SER A 180 31.43 5.56 -27.80
CA SER A 180 31.62 6.64 -28.77
C SER A 180 31.66 8.03 -28.13
N SER A 181 31.03 8.19 -26.96
CA SER A 181 31.06 9.44 -26.19
C SER A 181 32.19 9.45 -25.16
N LEU A 182 32.47 8.32 -24.51
CA LEU A 182 33.58 8.18 -23.55
C LEU A 182 34.93 8.44 -24.22
N GLN A 183 35.15 7.94 -25.43
CA GLN A 183 36.42 8.06 -26.14
C GLN A 183 36.78 9.50 -26.55
N LEU A 184 35.84 10.45 -26.44
CA LEU A 184 36.11 11.88 -26.63
C LEU A 184 36.69 12.55 -25.38
N ASP A 185 36.55 11.93 -24.21
CA ASP A 185 37.10 12.43 -22.96
C ASP A 185 38.46 11.80 -22.68
N THR A 186 39.48 12.64 -22.58
CA THR A 186 40.87 12.24 -22.30
C THR A 186 41.02 11.39 -21.04
N ALA A 187 40.16 11.57 -20.03
CA ALA A 187 40.22 10.81 -18.79
C ALA A 187 39.67 9.38 -18.93
N THR A 188 38.82 9.11 -19.93
CA THR A 188 38.13 7.83 -20.10
C THR A 188 38.43 7.15 -21.44
N ARG A 189 39.35 7.72 -22.23
CA ARG A 189 39.73 7.22 -23.56
C ARG A 189 40.28 5.79 -23.58
N SER A 190 40.81 5.30 -22.46
CA SER A 190 41.35 3.94 -22.31
C SER A 190 40.30 2.88 -21.99
N ILE A 191 39.05 3.28 -21.73
CA ILE A 191 37.96 2.35 -21.38
C ILE A 191 37.56 1.54 -22.62
N ALA A 192 37.67 0.21 -22.53
CA ALA A 192 37.32 -0.72 -23.60
C ALA A 192 35.86 -1.20 -23.51
N ASP A 193 35.31 -1.33 -22.30
CA ASP A 193 33.91 -1.66 -22.05
C ASP A 193 33.22 -0.48 -21.37
N PRO A 194 32.12 0.07 -21.91
CA PRO A 194 31.49 1.24 -21.32
C PRO A 194 30.96 0.98 -19.90
N ARG A 195 30.84 -0.27 -19.47
CA ARG A 195 30.44 -0.65 -18.09
C ARG A 195 31.54 -0.41 -17.06
N ASP A 196 32.79 -0.24 -17.49
CA ASP A 196 33.93 0.02 -16.60
C ASP A 196 34.07 1.51 -16.23
N GLN A 197 33.15 2.37 -16.68
CA GLN A 197 33.15 3.79 -16.33
C GLN A 197 32.74 4.02 -14.86
N ALA A 198 33.33 5.04 -14.24
CA ALA A 198 33.00 5.46 -12.88
C ALA A 198 31.49 5.71 -12.71
N GLY A 199 30.94 5.34 -11.56
CA GLY A 199 29.53 5.47 -11.24
C GLY A 199 28.62 4.34 -11.73
N PHE A 200 29.01 3.54 -12.73
CA PHE A 200 28.13 2.48 -13.24
C PHE A 200 27.82 1.44 -12.17
N GLU A 201 28.84 0.95 -11.45
CA GLU A 201 28.66 -0.03 -10.40
C GLU A 201 27.78 0.51 -9.25
N SER A 202 28.04 1.74 -8.80
CA SER A 202 27.24 2.41 -7.77
C SER A 202 25.78 2.58 -8.18
N LEU A 203 25.52 2.97 -9.43
CA LEU A 203 24.16 3.09 -9.97
C LEU A 203 23.42 1.74 -9.92
N VAL A 204 24.08 0.64 -10.33
CA VAL A 204 23.49 -0.71 -10.27
C VAL A 204 23.26 -1.15 -8.83
N LYS A 205 24.21 -0.95 -7.91
CA LYS A 205 24.07 -1.29 -6.49
C LYS A 205 22.90 -0.55 -5.84
N LEU A 206 22.77 0.75 -6.08
CA LEU A 206 21.67 1.57 -5.57
C LEU A 206 20.31 1.12 -6.14
N ALA A 207 20.25 0.74 -7.42
CA ALA A 207 19.04 0.18 -8.03
C ALA A 207 18.67 -1.17 -7.39
N LYS A 208 19.63 -2.09 -7.18
CA LYS A 208 19.41 -3.36 -6.48
C LYS A 208 18.91 -3.16 -5.05
N ALA A 209 19.46 -2.17 -4.35
CA ALA A 209 19.03 -1.75 -3.02
C ALA A 209 17.68 -1.00 -3.01
N SER A 210 17.00 -0.91 -4.16
CA SER A 210 15.69 -0.27 -4.29
C SER A 210 15.68 1.24 -4.00
N LYS A 211 16.85 1.89 -4.09
CA LYS A 211 17.01 3.33 -3.86
C LYS A 211 16.88 4.16 -5.13
N ILE A 212 17.23 3.59 -6.28
CA ILE A 212 17.17 4.26 -7.58
C ILE A 212 16.24 3.56 -8.56
N ILE A 213 15.54 4.37 -9.37
CA ILE A 213 14.88 4.00 -10.62
C ILE A 213 15.66 4.63 -11.77
N ILE A 214 15.98 3.86 -12.82
CA ILE A 214 16.78 4.34 -13.95
C ILE A 214 15.86 4.54 -15.15
N LYS A 215 15.91 5.75 -15.73
CA LYS A 215 15.19 6.09 -16.96
C LYS A 215 16.03 5.77 -18.18
N LEU A 216 15.55 4.86 -19.03
CA LEU A 216 16.08 4.60 -20.35
C LEU A 216 15.58 5.69 -21.31
N SER A 217 16.28 6.83 -21.34
CA SER A 217 15.92 8.01 -22.15
C SER A 217 17.15 8.80 -22.60
N GLY A 218 16.98 9.75 -23.53
CA GLY A 218 18.02 10.71 -23.89
C GLY A 218 19.31 10.11 -24.48
N PHE A 219 19.21 9.02 -25.25
CA PHE A 219 20.37 8.29 -25.77
C PHE A 219 21.31 9.15 -26.63
N TYR A 220 20.76 10.14 -27.32
CA TYR A 220 21.52 11.12 -28.11
C TYR A 220 22.45 12.02 -27.28
N ARG A 221 22.33 12.00 -25.95
CA ARG A 221 23.22 12.70 -25.00
C ARG A 221 24.36 11.80 -24.51
N LEU A 222 24.25 10.50 -24.76
CA LEU A 222 25.11 9.46 -24.18
C LEU A 222 25.94 8.75 -25.25
N SER A 223 25.56 8.86 -26.52
CA SER A 223 26.21 8.20 -27.67
C SER A 223 26.24 9.12 -28.88
N ASN A 224 27.32 9.01 -29.67
CA ASN A 224 27.48 9.67 -30.97
C ASN A 224 27.05 8.76 -32.15
N LEU A 225 26.59 7.53 -31.91
CA LEU A 225 26.25 6.55 -32.97
C LEU A 225 24.78 6.63 -33.43
N GLN A 226 24.30 7.83 -33.74
CA GLN A 226 22.90 8.09 -34.13
C GLN A 226 22.43 7.19 -35.29
N ALA A 227 23.26 7.00 -36.33
CA ALA A 227 22.91 6.19 -37.51
C ALA A 227 22.63 4.71 -37.19
N SER A 228 23.12 4.21 -36.06
CA SER A 228 22.90 2.84 -35.59
C SER A 228 21.78 2.71 -34.56
N GLY A 229 21.11 3.82 -34.21
CA GLY A 229 20.21 3.90 -33.06
C GLY A 229 20.95 3.69 -31.74
N TYR A 230 22.16 4.26 -31.61
CA TYR A 230 22.97 4.28 -30.38
C TYR A 230 23.44 2.90 -29.90
N SER A 231 23.91 2.06 -30.84
CA SER A 231 24.27 0.66 -30.59
C SER A 231 25.34 0.42 -29.51
N ASP A 232 26.21 1.39 -29.25
CA ASP A 232 27.22 1.31 -28.18
C ASP A 232 26.65 1.44 -26.76
N LEU A 233 25.33 1.68 -26.61
CA LEU A 233 24.62 1.58 -25.33
C LEU A 233 24.13 0.15 -25.04
N GLU A 234 24.13 -0.76 -26.02
CA GLU A 234 23.63 -2.14 -25.85
C GLU A 234 24.23 -2.86 -24.64
N PRO A 235 25.56 -2.86 -24.39
CA PRO A 235 26.13 -3.56 -23.24
C PRO A 235 25.61 -3.03 -21.90
N ILE A 236 25.41 -1.72 -21.80
CA ILE A 236 24.86 -1.05 -20.60
C ILE A 236 23.41 -1.47 -20.40
N ILE A 237 22.57 -1.33 -21.44
CA ILE A 237 21.13 -1.60 -21.35
C ILE A 237 20.86 -3.08 -21.05
N ARG A 238 21.57 -4.01 -21.70
CA ARG A 238 21.45 -5.45 -21.40
C ARG A 238 21.78 -5.75 -19.94
N THR A 239 22.90 -5.23 -19.45
CA THR A 239 23.34 -5.44 -18.07
C THR A 239 22.31 -4.90 -17.07
N LEU A 240 21.74 -3.71 -17.33
CA LEU A 240 20.70 -3.14 -16.49
C LEU A 240 19.40 -3.95 -16.53
N ALA A 241 18.97 -4.38 -17.71
CA ALA A 241 17.74 -5.17 -17.91
C ALA A 241 17.83 -6.55 -17.23
N GLU A 242 19.02 -7.14 -17.19
CA GLU A 242 19.29 -8.39 -16.48
C GLU A 242 19.40 -8.19 -14.97
N ALA A 243 20.12 -7.15 -14.53
CA ALA A 243 20.44 -6.97 -13.11
C ALA A 243 19.31 -6.36 -12.29
N VAL A 244 18.52 -5.45 -12.86
CA VAL A 244 17.53 -4.64 -12.13
C VAL A 244 16.24 -4.35 -12.95
N PRO A 245 15.59 -5.37 -13.56
CA PRO A 245 14.44 -5.17 -14.46
C PRO A 245 13.27 -4.41 -13.81
N ASP A 246 13.06 -4.54 -12.51
CA ASP A 246 11.98 -3.86 -11.76
C ASP A 246 12.26 -2.39 -11.45
N ARG A 247 13.47 -1.91 -11.78
CA ARG A 247 13.96 -0.56 -11.50
C ARG A 247 14.16 0.28 -12.75
N LEU A 248 13.74 -0.23 -13.90
CA LEU A 248 13.88 0.43 -15.20
C LEU A 248 12.54 0.98 -15.69
N VAL A 249 12.57 2.18 -16.26
CA VAL A 249 11.42 2.79 -16.96
C VAL A 249 11.91 3.43 -18.25
N TRP A 250 11.04 3.54 -19.26
CA TRP A 250 11.39 4.18 -20.53
C TRP A 250 10.83 5.60 -20.65
N GLY A 251 11.53 6.47 -21.39
CA GLY A 251 10.99 7.76 -21.84
C GLY A 251 11.70 8.26 -23.09
N SER A 252 11.00 9.00 -23.95
CA SER A 252 11.55 9.48 -25.22
C SER A 252 12.56 10.62 -25.05
N ASP A 253 12.40 11.45 -24.01
CA ASP A 253 13.00 12.79 -23.91
C ASP A 253 12.45 13.77 -24.97
N TRP A 254 11.23 13.52 -25.48
CA TRP A 254 10.61 14.41 -26.45
C TRP A 254 10.22 15.77 -25.84
N PRO A 255 10.41 16.89 -26.55
CA PRO A 255 11.18 16.99 -27.78
C PRO A 255 12.69 17.01 -27.49
N HIS A 256 13.46 16.52 -28.44
CA HIS A 256 14.88 16.24 -28.27
C HIS A 256 15.75 17.50 -28.24
N THR A 257 15.99 18.07 -27.06
CA THR A 257 16.74 19.32 -26.92
C THR A 257 18.26 19.19 -27.11
N GLY A 258 18.94 20.28 -27.44
CA GLY A 258 20.40 20.36 -27.60
C GLY A 258 21.22 20.05 -26.32
N GLU A 259 22.55 20.06 -26.46
CA GLU A 259 23.48 19.91 -25.33
C GLU A 259 23.95 21.27 -24.80
N GLY A 260 24.25 21.35 -23.50
CA GLY A 260 24.69 22.60 -22.86
C GLY A 260 25.97 23.19 -23.47
N LYS A 261 26.92 22.35 -23.88
CA LYS A 261 28.20 22.79 -24.48
C LYS A 261 28.00 23.55 -25.80
N ASP A 262 26.95 23.21 -26.55
CA ASP A 262 26.61 23.84 -27.83
C ASP A 262 25.94 25.22 -27.66
N ARG A 263 25.54 25.56 -26.42
CA ARG A 263 24.80 26.79 -26.07
C ARG A 263 25.69 27.96 -25.66
N LEU A 264 26.97 27.71 -25.35
CA LEU A 264 27.92 28.73 -24.87
C LEU A 264 28.10 29.92 -25.83
N ASN A 265 27.71 29.76 -27.11
CA ASN A 265 27.87 30.78 -28.16
C ASN A 265 26.53 31.31 -28.72
N ARG A 266 25.37 30.91 -28.18
CA ARG A 266 24.05 31.35 -28.67
C ARG A 266 23.38 32.27 -27.67
N GLY A 267 23.02 33.49 -28.09
CA GLY A 267 22.29 34.44 -27.25
C GLY A 267 20.83 34.02 -27.03
N ILE A 268 20.25 34.42 -25.89
CA ILE A 268 18.85 34.13 -25.50
C ILE A 268 17.79 34.69 -26.46
N GLY A 269 18.18 35.58 -27.39
CA GLY A 269 17.31 36.09 -28.46
C GLY A 269 17.14 35.14 -29.65
N SER A 270 17.93 34.06 -29.74
CA SER A 270 17.83 33.06 -30.80
C SER A 270 16.97 31.87 -30.38
N ILE A 271 16.10 31.39 -31.28
CA ILE A 271 15.26 30.20 -31.06
C ILE A 271 16.07 28.95 -31.42
N GLU A 272 16.24 28.03 -30.46
CA GLU A 272 16.89 26.72 -30.62
C GLU A 272 15.85 25.68 -31.07
N GLY A 273 16.05 25.08 -32.25
CA GLY A 273 15.27 23.94 -32.73
C GLY A 273 15.60 22.65 -31.98
N PHE A 274 14.75 21.63 -32.18
CA PHE A 274 14.96 20.29 -31.61
C PHE A 274 15.79 19.40 -32.55
N ARG A 275 16.50 18.43 -31.99
CA ARG A 275 17.23 17.40 -32.74
C ARG A 275 16.24 16.47 -33.43
N ASP A 276 16.58 16.04 -34.63
CA ASP A 276 15.89 14.96 -35.31
C ASP A 276 16.43 13.62 -34.80
N VAL A 277 15.58 12.82 -34.13
CA VAL A 277 15.95 11.56 -33.47
C VAL A 277 14.96 10.48 -33.90
N ASP A 278 15.49 9.34 -34.33
CA ASP A 278 14.69 8.18 -34.74
C ASP A 278 14.21 7.38 -33.50
N ASP A 279 13.16 7.86 -32.84
CA ASP A 279 12.54 7.19 -31.69
C ASP A 279 12.07 5.76 -32.02
N ASP A 280 11.56 5.54 -33.22
CA ASP A 280 11.16 4.21 -33.71
C ASP A 280 12.36 3.26 -33.75
N GLY A 281 13.51 3.74 -34.23
CA GLY A 281 14.78 3.05 -34.21
C GLY A 281 15.24 2.70 -32.80
N ILE A 282 15.14 3.66 -31.86
CA ILE A 282 15.47 3.45 -30.44
C ILE A 282 14.58 2.35 -29.84
N VAL A 283 13.26 2.43 -30.01
CA VAL A 283 12.31 1.44 -29.49
C VAL A 283 12.58 0.04 -30.08
N LYS A 284 12.89 -0.06 -31.38
CA LYS A 284 13.28 -1.32 -32.02
C LYS A 284 14.58 -1.88 -31.45
N ASN A 285 15.57 -1.05 -31.18
CA ASN A 285 16.84 -1.47 -30.59
C ASN A 285 16.66 -1.91 -29.14
N LEU A 286 15.95 -1.13 -28.33
CA LEU A 286 15.56 -1.51 -26.97
C LEU A 286 14.87 -2.87 -26.95
N ARG A 287 13.99 -3.17 -27.91
CA ARG A 287 13.30 -4.45 -28.02
C ARG A 287 14.25 -5.64 -28.28
N LYS A 288 15.38 -5.40 -28.96
CA LYS A 288 16.42 -6.41 -29.19
C LYS A 288 17.36 -6.58 -28.00
N TRP A 289 17.60 -5.50 -27.26
CA TRP A 289 18.51 -5.48 -26.12
C TRP A 289 17.85 -6.00 -24.84
N ILE A 290 16.59 -5.61 -24.62
CA ILE A 290 15.78 -6.07 -23.49
C ILE A 290 15.33 -7.49 -23.79
N GLY A 291 15.70 -8.44 -22.93
CA GLY A 291 15.53 -9.87 -23.17
C GLY A 291 14.09 -10.32 -23.41
N THR A 292 13.34 -10.60 -22.35
CA THR A 292 12.03 -11.26 -22.45
C THR A 292 10.87 -10.27 -22.56
N GLU A 293 9.70 -10.75 -23.03
CA GLU A 293 8.44 -9.98 -23.02
C GLU A 293 8.06 -9.48 -21.63
N ASP A 294 8.39 -10.25 -20.59
CA ASP A 294 8.14 -9.88 -19.20
C ASP A 294 8.95 -8.63 -18.82
N VAL A 295 10.26 -8.62 -19.10
CA VAL A 295 11.11 -7.45 -18.80
C VAL A 295 10.67 -6.23 -19.62
N TRP A 296 10.31 -6.42 -20.89
CA TRP A 296 9.74 -5.37 -21.71
C TRP A 296 8.46 -4.78 -21.08
N THR A 297 7.52 -5.65 -20.69
CA THR A 297 6.26 -5.24 -20.08
C THR A 297 6.49 -4.51 -18.75
N ARG A 298 7.49 -4.94 -17.97
CA ARG A 298 7.90 -4.24 -16.76
C ARG A 298 8.37 -2.82 -17.06
N ILE A 299 9.28 -2.65 -18.01
CA ILE A 299 9.90 -1.35 -18.34
C ILE A 299 8.88 -0.36 -18.91
N PHE A 300 7.99 -0.82 -19.80
CA PHE A 300 7.10 0.07 -20.54
C PHE A 300 5.72 0.25 -19.90
N VAL A 301 5.28 -0.65 -19.01
CA VAL A 301 3.92 -0.62 -18.44
C VAL A 301 3.92 -0.70 -16.91
N VAL A 302 4.50 -1.75 -16.33
CA VAL A 302 4.33 -2.04 -14.88
C VAL A 302 5.12 -1.06 -14.01
N ASN A 303 6.42 -0.90 -14.28
CA ASN A 303 7.29 -0.03 -13.49
C ASN A 303 6.87 1.43 -13.59
N PRO A 304 6.60 2.00 -14.79
CA PRO A 304 6.08 3.37 -14.88
C PRO A 304 4.82 3.60 -14.05
N LYS A 305 3.85 2.67 -14.11
CA LYS A 305 2.63 2.75 -13.31
C LYS A 305 2.95 2.70 -11.81
N ARG A 306 3.85 1.84 -11.36
CA ARG A 306 4.30 1.77 -9.95
C ARG A 306 4.99 3.06 -9.51
N VAL A 307 5.90 3.57 -10.32
CA VAL A 307 6.75 4.75 -10.03
C VAL A 307 5.91 6.02 -9.93
N THR A 308 4.79 6.11 -10.65
CA THR A 308 3.99 7.34 -10.80
C THR A 308 2.63 7.30 -10.08
N SER A 309 2.28 6.16 -9.48
CA SER A 309 1.06 5.99 -8.68
C SER A 309 1.22 6.50 -7.24
N TYR A 310 0.10 6.91 -6.63
CA TYR A 310 0.02 7.35 -5.24
C TYR A 310 -1.31 6.93 -4.63
N ARG A 311 -1.34 6.73 -3.31
CA ARG A 311 -2.56 6.45 -2.55
C ARG A 311 -3.12 7.79 -2.04
N GLY A 312 -3.95 8.46 -2.85
CA GLY A 312 -4.65 9.69 -2.45
C GLY A 312 -6.16 9.52 -2.49
N LEU A 313 -6.83 9.94 -1.41
CA LEU A 313 -8.28 10.08 -1.30
C LEU A 313 -8.81 10.92 -2.47
N GLY A 314 -9.88 10.45 -3.13
CA GLY A 314 -10.64 11.24 -4.07
C GLY A 314 -11.38 12.36 -3.33
N LEU A 315 -10.70 13.47 -3.08
CA LEU A 315 -11.33 14.74 -2.77
C LEU A 315 -12.04 15.21 -4.04
N LYS A 316 -13.36 15.35 -3.93
CA LYS A 316 -14.23 15.97 -4.92
C LYS A 316 -13.78 17.42 -5.10
N PHE A 317 -13.26 17.78 -6.28
CA PHE A 317 -13.26 19.16 -6.73
C PHE A 317 -14.67 19.46 -7.28
N THR A 318 -15.53 20.02 -6.44
CA THR A 318 -16.72 20.75 -6.88
C THR A 318 -16.74 22.12 -6.24
N GLN A 319 -16.86 23.12 -7.12
CA GLN A 319 -17.37 24.48 -6.92
C GLN A 319 -16.46 25.49 -6.20
N HIS A 320 -15.82 26.35 -7.00
CA HIS A 320 -16.19 27.77 -7.07
C HIS A 320 -15.60 28.41 -8.32
N LEU A 321 -16.46 28.73 -9.29
CA LEU A 321 -16.51 30.02 -9.99
C LEU A 321 -17.81 30.04 -10.82
N THR A 322 -18.64 31.02 -10.51
CA THR A 322 -20.00 31.24 -10.99
C THR A 322 -20.06 31.84 -12.40
N SER A 323 -21.16 31.47 -13.07
CA SER A 323 -21.92 32.20 -14.11
C SER A 323 -21.25 32.58 -15.44
N LEU A 324 -21.75 31.97 -16.53
CA LEU A 324 -22.56 32.66 -17.56
C LEU A 324 -23.09 31.62 -18.58
N ASN A 325 -24.42 31.65 -18.79
CA ASN A 325 -25.28 31.31 -19.95
C ASN A 325 -24.63 30.65 -21.19
N SER A 326 -25.24 29.80 -22.01
CA SER A 326 -26.56 29.15 -22.14
C SER A 326 -26.49 28.27 -23.41
N THR A 327 -27.27 27.17 -23.43
CA THR A 327 -27.85 26.49 -24.63
C THR A 327 -26.97 26.02 -25.80
N ALA A 328 -26.92 24.69 -26.02
CA ALA A 328 -27.37 24.05 -27.28
C ALA A 328 -27.29 22.51 -27.16
N PHE A 329 -28.44 21.84 -27.32
CA PHE A 329 -28.54 20.42 -27.63
C PHE A 329 -28.03 20.19 -29.06
N VAL A 330 -27.13 19.20 -29.26
CA VAL A 330 -26.94 18.57 -30.57
C VAL A 330 -26.88 17.06 -30.38
N THR A 331 -27.75 16.40 -31.12
CA THR A 331 -28.03 14.97 -31.16
C THR A 331 -26.85 14.17 -31.72
N CYS A 332 -26.58 13.04 -31.08
CA CYS A 332 -25.56 12.08 -31.48
C CYS A 332 -26.04 11.30 -32.71
N SER A 333 -25.26 11.29 -33.79
CA SER A 333 -25.37 10.32 -34.89
C SER A 333 -24.02 9.59 -35.01
N ARG A 334 -23.99 8.33 -34.56
CA ARG A 334 -22.86 7.41 -34.74
C ARG A 334 -22.95 6.73 -36.11
N PRO A 335 -21.88 6.64 -36.91
CA PRO A 335 -21.82 5.68 -37.98
C PRO A 335 -21.55 4.28 -37.40
N THR A 336 -22.45 3.36 -37.73
CA THR A 336 -22.31 1.91 -37.60
C THR A 336 -21.26 1.39 -38.57
N ASN A 337 -20.29 0.63 -38.08
CA ASN A 337 -19.85 -0.66 -38.65
C ASN A 337 -18.60 -1.16 -37.92
N PHE A 338 -18.79 -2.11 -37.00
CA PHE A 338 -17.74 -3.04 -36.58
C PHE A 338 -18.30 -4.45 -36.72
N SER A 339 -17.81 -5.18 -37.72
CA SER A 339 -18.03 -6.62 -37.86
C SER A 339 -16.70 -7.34 -37.69
N HIS A 340 -16.73 -8.34 -36.79
CA HIS A 340 -15.73 -9.38 -36.46
C HIS A 340 -14.61 -8.94 -35.50
N LEU A 341 -14.38 -9.53 -34.31
CA LEU A 341 -14.72 -10.86 -33.80
C LEU A 341 -15.64 -10.84 -32.56
N LYS A 342 -16.73 -11.62 -32.63
CA LYS A 342 -17.56 -12.00 -31.50
C LYS A 342 -16.91 -13.17 -30.76
N HIS A 343 -16.24 -12.92 -29.65
CA HIS A 343 -16.53 -13.75 -28.47
C HIS A 343 -17.74 -13.09 -27.83
N ALA A 344 -18.90 -13.75 -27.87
CA ALA A 344 -20.08 -13.24 -27.19
C ALA A 344 -19.77 -13.22 -25.69
N VAL A 345 -19.35 -12.07 -25.16
CA VAL A 345 -19.39 -11.80 -23.72
C VAL A 345 -20.86 -11.86 -23.36
N GLN A 346 -21.27 -12.96 -22.74
CA GLN A 346 -22.63 -13.12 -22.26
C GLN A 346 -22.83 -12.11 -21.14
N LEU A 347 -23.55 -11.02 -21.42
CA LEU A 347 -23.97 -10.06 -20.40
C LEU A 347 -24.84 -10.81 -19.39
N ARG A 348 -24.40 -10.86 -18.13
CA ARG A 348 -25.13 -11.51 -17.02
C ARG A 348 -25.57 -10.46 -16.01
N LEU A 349 -26.74 -10.67 -15.42
CA LEU A 349 -27.22 -9.88 -14.29
C LEU A 349 -26.36 -10.17 -13.06
N GLN A 350 -26.30 -9.21 -12.13
CA GLN A 350 -25.67 -9.43 -10.82
C GLN A 350 -26.44 -10.49 -10.03
N SER A 351 -25.70 -11.33 -9.33
CA SER A 351 -26.24 -12.21 -8.30
C SER A 351 -26.47 -11.41 -7.03
N GLY A 352 -27.38 -11.83 -6.15
CA GLY A 352 -27.54 -11.16 -4.86
C GLY A 352 -28.32 -11.95 -3.82
N LEU A 353 -28.00 -11.73 -2.55
CA LEU A 353 -28.55 -12.41 -1.38
C LEU A 353 -28.87 -11.42 -0.26
N PRO A 354 -29.80 -11.73 0.64
CA PRO A 354 -29.98 -10.98 1.88
C PRO A 354 -28.68 -10.96 2.69
N ALA A 355 -28.36 -9.81 3.27
CA ALA A 355 -27.21 -9.64 4.15
C ALA A 355 -27.41 -8.41 5.04
N ALA A 356 -26.74 -8.43 6.19
CA ALA A 356 -26.58 -7.25 7.02
C ALA A 356 -25.11 -6.80 7.05
N TYR A 357 -24.89 -5.53 7.34
CA TYR A 357 -23.56 -4.96 7.53
C TYR A 357 -23.48 -4.37 8.93
N TYR A 358 -22.60 -4.91 9.75
CA TYR A 358 -22.48 -4.56 11.16
C TYR A 358 -21.08 -4.03 11.47
N ARG A 359 -21.04 -3.11 12.43
CA ARG A 359 -19.83 -2.86 13.23
C ARG A 359 -19.88 -3.76 14.46
N GLY A 360 -18.83 -4.55 14.68
CA GLY A 360 -18.57 -5.26 15.93
C GLY A 360 -17.23 -4.81 16.49
N GLY A 361 -17.24 -4.17 17.66
CA GLY A 361 -16.05 -3.54 18.22
C GLY A 361 -15.41 -2.54 17.24
N THR A 362 -14.12 -2.68 17.00
CA THR A 362 -13.33 -1.85 16.07
C THR A 362 -13.26 -2.45 14.64
N SER A 363 -14.20 -3.31 14.26
CA SER A 363 -14.25 -3.97 12.93
C SER A 363 -15.63 -3.87 12.30
N ARG A 364 -15.69 -4.08 10.98
CA ARG A 364 -16.96 -4.20 10.23
C ARG A 364 -16.95 -5.45 9.36
N ALA A 365 -18.09 -6.09 9.22
CA ALA A 365 -18.27 -7.27 8.38
C ALA A 365 -19.66 -7.30 7.75
N ILE A 366 -19.73 -7.98 6.60
CA ILE A 366 -21.01 -8.48 6.08
C ILE A 366 -21.39 -9.70 6.93
N ILE A 367 -22.64 -9.78 7.38
CA ILE A 367 -23.21 -10.94 8.06
C ILE A 367 -24.26 -11.55 7.13
N PHE A 368 -24.06 -12.82 6.78
CA PHE A 368 -25.04 -13.63 6.07
C PHE A 368 -25.77 -14.55 7.04
N HIS A 369 -27.08 -14.70 6.84
CA HIS A 369 -27.83 -15.78 7.47
C HIS A 369 -27.44 -17.10 6.81
N ARG A 370 -27.25 -18.17 7.59
CA ARG A 370 -26.79 -19.48 7.09
C ARG A 370 -27.72 -20.03 6.00
N ASP A 371 -29.02 -19.86 6.16
CA ASP A 371 -30.03 -20.42 5.25
C ASP A 371 -30.17 -19.65 3.92
N ASP A 372 -29.64 -18.42 3.86
CA ASP A 372 -29.60 -17.65 2.61
C ASP A 372 -28.41 -18.05 1.71
N LEU A 373 -27.42 -18.75 2.27
CA LEU A 373 -26.26 -19.23 1.53
C LEU A 373 -26.52 -20.64 0.95
N PRO A 374 -25.88 -20.98 -0.19
CA PRO A 374 -25.94 -22.33 -0.75
C PRO A 374 -25.59 -23.39 0.30
N THR A 375 -26.27 -24.53 0.24
CA THR A 375 -25.97 -25.69 1.10
C THR A 375 -24.56 -26.21 0.85
N ASN A 376 -24.09 -26.12 -0.40
CA ASN A 376 -22.73 -26.45 -0.79
C ASN A 376 -21.73 -25.35 -0.38
N HIS A 377 -20.89 -25.65 0.61
CA HIS A 377 -19.89 -24.71 1.16
C HIS A 377 -18.83 -24.30 0.13
N SER A 378 -18.54 -25.10 -0.91
CA SER A 378 -17.54 -24.73 -1.92
C SER A 378 -17.95 -23.49 -2.73
N GLU A 379 -19.24 -23.16 -2.76
CA GLU A 379 -19.77 -22.01 -3.51
C GLU A 379 -19.64 -20.69 -2.74
N TRP A 380 -19.43 -20.76 -1.42
CA TRP A 380 -19.37 -19.59 -0.55
C TRP A 380 -18.22 -18.64 -0.90
N ASN A 381 -17.04 -19.19 -1.23
CA ASN A 381 -15.86 -18.40 -1.50
C ASN A 381 -16.10 -17.39 -2.63
N LYS A 382 -16.80 -17.80 -3.71
CA LYS A 382 -17.13 -16.91 -4.82
C LYS A 382 -18.07 -15.78 -4.38
N ILE A 383 -19.06 -16.10 -3.56
CA ILE A 383 -20.03 -15.13 -3.02
C ILE A 383 -19.30 -14.12 -2.13
N PHE A 384 -18.45 -14.60 -1.22
CA PHE A 384 -17.75 -13.75 -0.25
C PHE A 384 -16.72 -12.85 -0.92
N LEU A 385 -15.91 -13.40 -1.83
CA LEU A 385 -14.93 -12.64 -2.60
C LEU A 385 -15.62 -11.58 -3.48
N GLY A 386 -16.69 -11.96 -4.19
CA GLY A 386 -17.46 -11.02 -5.01
C GLY A 386 -18.15 -9.93 -4.19
N SER A 387 -18.69 -10.28 -3.01
CA SER A 387 -19.39 -9.35 -2.13
C SER A 387 -18.44 -8.36 -1.44
N ILE A 388 -17.24 -8.81 -1.06
CA ILE A 388 -16.24 -7.94 -0.42
C ILE A 388 -15.44 -7.14 -1.45
N GLY A 389 -15.39 -7.58 -2.71
CA GLY A 389 -14.62 -6.92 -3.78
C GLY A 389 -13.16 -7.37 -3.82
N SER A 390 -12.91 -8.68 -3.65
CA SER A 390 -11.58 -9.29 -3.67
C SER A 390 -11.48 -10.40 -4.75
N PRO A 391 -10.29 -10.66 -5.32
CA PRO A 391 -9.04 -9.92 -5.13
C PRO A 391 -9.10 -8.52 -5.73
N ASP A 392 -8.61 -7.52 -5.00
CA ASP A 392 -8.39 -6.17 -5.52
C ASP A 392 -6.88 -5.83 -5.49
N PRO A 393 -6.19 -5.88 -6.65
CA PRO A 393 -4.78 -5.51 -6.76
C PRO A 393 -4.48 -4.08 -6.24
N TYR A 394 -5.46 -3.19 -6.25
CA TYR A 394 -5.33 -1.82 -5.74
C TYR A 394 -5.46 -1.72 -4.22
N GLY A 395 -5.97 -2.77 -3.57
CA GLY A 395 -6.09 -2.87 -2.13
C GLY A 395 -7.16 -1.96 -1.51
N ARG A 396 -8.17 -1.56 -2.28
CA ARG A 396 -9.23 -0.61 -1.88
C ARG A 396 -10.59 -1.27 -1.68
N GLN A 397 -10.84 -2.39 -2.37
CA GLN A 397 -12.11 -3.11 -2.40
C GLN A 397 -13.30 -2.27 -2.88
N LEU A 398 -13.07 -1.40 -3.87
CA LEU A 398 -14.11 -0.47 -4.38
C LEU A 398 -15.27 -1.14 -5.12
N ASP A 399 -15.06 -2.34 -5.66
CA ASP A 399 -16.10 -3.11 -6.37
C ASP A 399 -16.78 -4.12 -5.43
N GLY A 400 -16.90 -3.76 -4.15
CA GLY A 400 -17.56 -4.54 -3.11
C GLY A 400 -17.70 -3.76 -1.80
N MET A 401 -18.07 -4.45 -0.72
CA MET A 401 -18.31 -3.85 0.60
C MET A 401 -17.08 -3.81 1.51
N GLY A 402 -15.93 -4.31 1.03
CA GLY A 402 -14.67 -4.26 1.74
C GLY A 402 -14.13 -2.84 1.88
N GLY A 403 -13.28 -2.62 2.88
CA GLY A 403 -12.69 -1.30 3.15
C GLY A 403 -11.20 -1.17 2.85
N GLY A 404 -10.58 -2.16 2.18
CA GLY A 404 -9.16 -2.13 1.82
C GLY A 404 -8.17 -2.32 2.98
N ILE A 405 -8.66 -2.67 4.18
CA ILE A 405 -7.85 -3.00 5.36
C ILE A 405 -8.44 -4.22 6.08
N SER A 406 -7.63 -4.94 6.85
CA SER A 406 -8.01 -6.24 7.44
C SER A 406 -9.20 -6.17 8.42
N SER A 407 -9.39 -5.05 9.11
CA SER A 407 -10.53 -4.80 10.00
C SER A 407 -11.86 -4.60 9.25
N LEU A 408 -11.80 -4.40 7.94
CA LEU A 408 -12.93 -4.09 7.04
C LEU A 408 -13.10 -5.10 5.89
N SER A 409 -12.32 -6.19 5.86
CA SER A 409 -12.39 -7.25 4.85
C SER A 409 -12.80 -8.57 5.53
N LYS A 410 -14.07 -8.64 5.93
CA LYS A 410 -14.59 -9.68 6.83
C LYS A 410 -15.99 -10.09 6.42
N VAL A 411 -16.25 -11.40 6.52
CA VAL A 411 -17.58 -11.98 6.43
C VAL A 411 -17.85 -12.80 7.69
N CYS A 412 -19.09 -12.75 8.17
CA CYS A 412 -19.62 -13.64 9.19
C CYS A 412 -20.78 -14.43 8.59
N VAL A 413 -20.90 -15.70 8.95
CA VAL A 413 -22.08 -16.51 8.70
C VAL A 413 -22.68 -16.89 10.03
N VAL A 414 -23.97 -16.60 10.22
CA VAL A 414 -24.68 -16.86 11.48
C VAL A 414 -25.96 -17.63 11.17
N GLY A 415 -26.25 -18.66 11.94
CA GLY A 415 -27.48 -19.44 11.82
C GLY A 415 -27.88 -20.04 13.16
N LYS A 416 -29.10 -20.57 13.24
CA LYS A 416 -29.57 -21.25 14.46
C LYS A 416 -28.68 -22.47 14.76
N SER A 417 -28.26 -22.62 16.01
CA SER A 417 -27.48 -23.80 16.39
C SER A 417 -28.37 -25.03 16.49
N SER A 418 -27.83 -26.18 16.15
CA SER A 418 -28.43 -27.49 16.48
C SER A 418 -27.95 -28.02 17.84
N ARG A 419 -27.03 -27.32 18.49
CA ARG A 419 -26.44 -27.75 19.76
C ARG A 419 -27.31 -27.32 20.95
N PRO A 420 -27.37 -28.11 22.04
CA PRO A 420 -28.11 -27.72 23.24
C PRO A 420 -27.41 -26.64 24.09
N ASP A 421 -26.10 -26.49 23.94
CA ASP A 421 -25.26 -25.53 24.67
C ASP A 421 -25.07 -24.19 23.94
N ALA A 422 -25.68 -24.01 22.77
CA ALA A 422 -25.58 -22.80 21.96
C ALA A 422 -26.93 -22.42 21.34
N ASP A 423 -27.15 -21.13 21.16
CA ASP A 423 -28.36 -20.60 20.53
C ASP A 423 -28.13 -20.37 19.02
N VAL A 424 -26.92 -19.92 18.66
CA VAL A 424 -26.50 -19.70 17.27
C VAL A 424 -25.11 -20.25 16.97
N ASP A 425 -24.92 -20.71 15.74
CA ASP A 425 -23.61 -21.03 15.16
C ASP A 425 -23.04 -19.80 14.45
N TYR A 426 -21.75 -19.55 14.65
CA TYR A 426 -21.03 -18.41 14.07
C TYR A 426 -19.74 -18.86 13.39
N THR A 427 -19.65 -18.59 12.08
CA THR A 427 -18.42 -18.78 11.29
C THR A 427 -17.85 -17.43 10.91
N PHE A 428 -16.61 -17.16 11.29
CA PHE A 428 -15.83 -16.03 10.81
C PHE A 428 -15.05 -16.41 9.55
N VAL A 429 -14.96 -15.47 8.61
CA VAL A 429 -14.15 -15.60 7.40
C VAL A 429 -13.35 -14.32 7.19
N PHE A 430 -12.04 -14.47 7.07
CA PHE A 430 -11.15 -13.41 6.61
C PHE A 430 -10.95 -13.51 5.10
N LEU A 431 -11.05 -12.38 4.41
CA LEU A 431 -10.90 -12.29 2.96
C LEU A 431 -9.65 -11.48 2.65
N GLY A 432 -8.75 -12.08 1.88
CA GLY A 432 -7.57 -11.43 1.35
C GLY A 432 -7.95 -10.19 0.55
N ILE A 433 -7.28 -9.07 0.78
CA ILE A 433 -7.62 -7.80 0.12
C ILE A 433 -7.09 -7.83 -1.32
N LYS A 434 -5.79 -8.13 -1.50
CA LYS A 434 -5.11 -8.13 -2.81
C LYS A 434 -5.10 -9.47 -3.52
N ASN A 435 -5.40 -10.55 -2.81
CA ASN A 435 -5.38 -11.91 -3.32
C ASN A 435 -6.74 -12.58 -3.06
N ALA A 436 -6.96 -13.74 -3.67
CA ALA A 436 -8.22 -14.47 -3.56
C ALA A 436 -8.28 -15.39 -2.33
N ASN A 437 -7.42 -15.16 -1.33
CA ASN A 437 -7.36 -16.05 -0.16
C ASN A 437 -8.62 -15.89 0.67
N VAL A 438 -9.21 -17.03 1.05
CA VAL A 438 -10.36 -17.10 1.96
C VAL A 438 -9.94 -17.95 3.15
N ASP A 439 -9.95 -17.36 4.34
CA ASP A 439 -9.38 -17.97 5.53
C ASP A 439 -10.45 -18.17 6.62
N TYR A 440 -10.65 -19.45 6.98
CA TYR A 440 -11.60 -19.94 7.99
C TYR A 440 -10.89 -20.42 9.27
N SER A 441 -9.57 -20.25 9.38
CA SER A 441 -8.76 -20.90 10.42
C SER A 441 -8.83 -20.25 11.80
N SER A 442 -9.50 -19.11 11.95
CA SER A 442 -9.51 -18.32 13.19
C SER A 442 -10.87 -17.72 13.51
N ASN A 443 -11.06 -17.30 14.76
CA ASN A 443 -12.17 -16.44 15.17
C ASN A 443 -11.81 -14.95 14.99
N CYS A 444 -12.82 -14.10 14.82
CA CYS A 444 -12.72 -12.66 15.05
C CYS A 444 -13.48 -12.23 16.31
N GLY A 445 -12.74 -12.02 17.40
CA GLY A 445 -13.32 -11.59 18.67
C GLY A 445 -13.99 -10.20 18.62
N ASN A 446 -13.55 -9.29 17.73
CA ASN A 446 -14.25 -8.02 17.51
C ASN A 446 -15.64 -8.23 16.91
N MET A 447 -15.75 -9.08 15.87
CA MET A 447 -17.04 -9.34 15.24
C MET A 447 -17.97 -10.20 16.08
N SER A 448 -17.43 -10.96 17.05
CA SER A 448 -18.24 -11.68 18.05
C SER A 448 -19.21 -10.74 18.79
N ALA A 449 -18.83 -9.48 19.00
CA ALA A 449 -19.68 -8.46 19.63
C ALA A 449 -20.97 -8.15 18.84
N ALA A 450 -20.96 -8.38 17.52
CA ALA A 450 -22.13 -8.15 16.68
C ALA A 450 -23.03 -9.38 16.55
N VAL A 451 -22.55 -10.58 16.91
CA VAL A 451 -23.29 -11.84 16.63
C VAL A 451 -24.53 -11.97 17.50
N GLY A 452 -24.42 -11.76 18.82
CA GLY A 452 -25.58 -11.77 19.71
C GLY A 452 -26.64 -10.73 19.31
N PRO A 453 -26.27 -9.44 19.16
CA PRO A 453 -27.19 -8.42 18.66
C PRO A 453 -27.79 -8.75 17.29
N TYR A 454 -27.03 -9.33 16.36
CA TYR A 454 -27.57 -9.77 15.07
C TYR A 454 -28.58 -10.90 15.24
N ALA A 455 -28.30 -11.89 16.10
CA ALA A 455 -29.18 -13.04 16.31
C ALA A 455 -30.57 -12.62 16.83
N VAL A 456 -30.62 -11.67 17.76
CA VAL A 456 -31.89 -11.11 18.24
C VAL A 456 -32.58 -10.28 17.14
N ASN A 457 -31.86 -9.35 16.52
CA ASN A 457 -32.44 -8.45 15.51
C ASN A 457 -32.93 -9.16 14.24
N SER A 458 -32.37 -10.32 13.91
CA SER A 458 -32.76 -11.14 12.75
C SER A 458 -33.79 -12.23 13.08
N GLY A 459 -34.23 -12.35 14.34
CA GLY A 459 -35.19 -13.36 14.77
C GLY A 459 -34.62 -14.78 14.85
N LEU A 460 -33.30 -14.94 14.91
CA LEU A 460 -32.65 -16.23 15.18
C LEU A 460 -32.82 -16.66 16.63
N VAL A 461 -32.90 -15.68 17.54
CA VAL A 461 -33.12 -15.86 18.98
C VAL A 461 -34.26 -14.94 19.41
N ASP A 462 -35.30 -15.54 19.98
CA ASP A 462 -36.44 -14.81 20.53
C ASP A 462 -36.10 -14.24 21.92
N VAL A 463 -36.55 -13.02 22.19
CA VAL A 463 -36.47 -12.36 23.51
C VAL A 463 -37.87 -12.13 24.06
N SER A 464 -38.04 -12.17 25.38
CA SER A 464 -39.36 -12.00 25.98
C SER A 464 -39.74 -10.53 26.05
N GLN A 465 -41.04 -10.25 25.90
CA GLN A 465 -41.54 -8.88 26.00
C GLN A 465 -41.27 -8.32 27.40
N GLY A 466 -40.50 -7.24 27.47
CA GLY A 466 -40.16 -6.56 28.73
C GLY A 466 -38.75 -6.82 29.25
N ASP A 467 -38.02 -7.78 28.66
CA ASP A 467 -36.61 -8.02 28.96
C ASP A 467 -35.80 -6.74 28.71
N LYS A 468 -34.86 -6.43 29.61
CA LYS A 468 -33.95 -5.28 29.49
C LYS A 468 -32.57 -5.65 28.99
N GLU A 469 -32.27 -6.94 28.99
CA GLU A 469 -30.98 -7.50 28.61
C GLU A 469 -31.21 -8.89 28.02
N ALA A 470 -30.39 -9.28 27.04
CA ALA A 470 -30.35 -10.62 26.50
C ALA A 470 -28.93 -11.18 26.63
N THR A 471 -28.83 -12.49 26.85
CA THR A 471 -27.58 -13.24 26.70
C THR A 471 -27.76 -14.30 25.62
N VAL A 472 -26.90 -14.25 24.60
CA VAL A 472 -26.90 -15.22 23.49
C VAL A 472 -25.64 -16.07 23.58
N ARG A 473 -25.79 -17.39 23.61
CA ARG A 473 -24.70 -18.37 23.55
C ARG A 473 -24.35 -18.63 22.09
N VAL A 474 -23.14 -18.25 21.72
CA VAL A 474 -22.63 -18.32 20.35
C VAL A 474 -21.61 -19.45 20.26
N PHE A 475 -21.91 -20.49 19.50
CA PHE A 475 -20.92 -21.51 19.13
C PHE A 475 -20.08 -21.02 17.96
N ASN A 476 -18.80 -20.71 18.21
CA ASN A 476 -17.89 -20.36 17.13
C ASN A 476 -17.41 -21.63 16.41
N THR A 477 -17.73 -21.77 15.14
CA THR A 477 -17.40 -22.96 14.34
C THR A 477 -15.91 -23.06 13.99
N ASN A 478 -15.19 -21.94 13.96
CA ASN A 478 -13.75 -21.90 13.65
C ASN A 478 -12.89 -22.47 14.79
N THR A 479 -13.28 -22.18 16.04
CA THR A 479 -12.55 -22.54 17.27
C THR A 479 -13.22 -23.61 18.10
N ARG A 480 -14.49 -23.94 17.81
CA ARG A 480 -15.33 -24.87 18.58
C ARG A 480 -15.51 -24.48 20.04
N LYS A 481 -15.49 -23.17 20.33
CA LYS A 481 -15.69 -22.61 21.67
C LYS A 481 -17.02 -21.87 21.77
N ILE A 482 -17.54 -21.76 22.99
CA ILE A 482 -18.76 -21.02 23.31
C ILE A 482 -18.39 -19.61 23.75
N ILE A 483 -19.13 -18.63 23.23
CA ILE A 483 -19.03 -17.22 23.61
C ILE A 483 -20.40 -16.76 24.07
N GLU A 484 -20.50 -16.27 25.30
CA GLU A 484 -21.72 -15.62 25.78
C GLU A 484 -21.67 -14.14 25.42
N SER A 485 -22.70 -13.67 24.71
CA SER A 485 -22.85 -12.28 24.30
C SER A 485 -24.03 -11.66 25.04
N THR A 486 -23.74 -10.84 26.04
CA THR A 486 -24.74 -10.16 26.89
C THR A 486 -24.84 -8.68 26.52
N PHE A 487 -26.05 -8.18 26.28
CA PHE A 487 -26.28 -6.80 25.82
C PHE A 487 -27.70 -6.29 26.17
N PRO A 488 -27.87 -4.98 26.36
CA PRO A 488 -29.17 -4.40 26.67
C PRO A 488 -30.13 -4.44 25.48
N LEU A 489 -31.41 -4.51 25.78
CA LEU A 489 -32.51 -4.48 24.81
C LEU A 489 -33.26 -3.14 24.85
N ASP A 490 -33.73 -2.70 23.69
CA ASP A 490 -34.72 -1.63 23.55
C ASP A 490 -35.94 -2.18 22.82
N GLY A 491 -37.01 -2.45 23.57
CA GLY A 491 -38.12 -3.26 23.10
C GLY A 491 -37.67 -4.70 22.82
N ASN A 492 -37.84 -5.15 21.58
CA ASN A 492 -37.47 -6.51 21.14
C ASN A 492 -36.19 -6.52 20.27
N GLU A 493 -35.45 -5.40 20.22
CA GLU A 493 -34.19 -5.30 19.49
C GLU A 493 -33.02 -5.06 20.45
N ALA A 494 -31.81 -5.36 19.99
CA ALA A 494 -30.60 -4.98 20.70
C ALA A 494 -30.45 -3.45 20.72
N ALA A 495 -30.28 -2.86 21.90
CA ALA A 495 -30.12 -1.41 22.01
C ALA A 495 -28.85 -0.94 21.27
N ALA A 496 -28.98 0.13 20.48
CA ALA A 496 -27.84 0.72 19.77
C ALA A 496 -27.18 1.87 20.55
N HIS A 497 -27.96 2.55 21.39
CA HIS A 497 -27.54 3.74 22.15
C HIS A 497 -27.18 3.38 23.59
N GLY A 498 -26.17 4.07 24.11
CA GLY A 498 -25.65 3.91 25.47
C GLY A 498 -24.54 4.92 25.73
N ASP A 499 -24.01 4.92 26.94
CA ASP A 499 -22.95 5.83 27.43
C ASP A 499 -21.55 5.20 27.39
N PHE A 500 -21.43 3.93 26.97
CA PHE A 500 -20.17 3.22 26.91
C PHE A 500 -19.37 3.57 25.64
N SER A 501 -18.11 3.97 25.82
CA SER A 501 -17.16 4.19 24.72
C SER A 501 -16.13 3.07 24.65
N ILE A 502 -15.55 2.87 23.46
CA ILE A 502 -14.37 2.02 23.29
C ILE A 502 -13.35 2.74 22.42
N ASP A 503 -12.08 2.56 22.72
CA ASP A 503 -11.00 3.19 21.98
C ASP A 503 -10.95 2.70 20.52
N GLY A 504 -10.83 3.66 19.59
CA GLY A 504 -10.87 3.42 18.15
C GLY A 504 -12.27 3.50 17.51
N VAL A 505 -13.32 3.82 18.27
CA VAL A 505 -14.67 4.11 17.74
C VAL A 505 -15.15 5.47 18.23
N ALA A 506 -15.67 6.30 17.33
CA ALA A 506 -16.19 7.61 17.70
C ALA A 506 -17.56 7.51 18.41
N GLY A 507 -17.71 8.27 19.50
CA GLY A 507 -18.95 8.37 20.28
C GLY A 507 -19.14 7.22 21.28
N THR A 508 -20.37 7.09 21.77
CA THR A 508 -20.78 6.06 22.73
C THR A 508 -21.88 5.18 22.13
N ALA A 509 -22.03 3.97 22.68
CA ALA A 509 -23.06 3.01 22.28
C ALA A 509 -23.43 2.09 23.44
N ALA A 510 -24.43 1.25 23.24
CA ALA A 510 -24.77 0.19 24.19
C ALA A 510 -23.57 -0.77 24.38
N ARG A 511 -23.34 -1.12 25.64
CA ARG A 511 -22.29 -2.06 26.04
C ARG A 511 -22.70 -3.49 25.68
N VAL A 512 -21.78 -4.24 25.08
CA VAL A 512 -21.89 -5.68 24.83
C VAL A 512 -20.78 -6.37 25.61
N GLN A 513 -21.14 -7.21 26.57
CA GLN A 513 -20.18 -8.09 27.24
C GLN A 513 -20.00 -9.35 26.41
N LEU A 514 -18.75 -9.72 26.15
CA LEU A 514 -18.38 -10.99 25.57
C LEU A 514 -17.64 -11.80 26.61
N LYS A 515 -18.15 -12.97 26.97
CA LYS A 515 -17.49 -13.93 27.85
C LYS A 515 -17.12 -15.18 27.04
N PHE A 516 -15.83 -15.41 26.85
CA PHE A 516 -15.29 -16.57 26.15
C PHE A 516 -15.11 -17.70 27.16
N LEU A 517 -15.89 -18.76 27.02
CA LEU A 517 -15.85 -19.92 27.90
C LEU A 517 -14.78 -20.91 27.45
N ASP A 518 -13.97 -21.41 28.39
CA ASP A 518 -12.83 -22.30 28.15
C ASP A 518 -12.03 -21.88 26.90
N PRO A 519 -11.41 -20.67 26.90
CA PRO A 519 -10.80 -20.13 25.69
C PRO A 519 -9.54 -20.88 25.25
N ALA A 520 -8.99 -21.76 26.09
CA ALA A 520 -7.72 -22.47 25.86
C ALA A 520 -7.81 -23.52 24.73
N GLY A 521 -6.70 -23.71 24.01
CA GLY A 521 -6.55 -24.77 23.01
C GLY A 521 -7.51 -24.67 21.83
N SER A 522 -7.87 -23.46 21.41
CA SER A 522 -8.88 -23.19 20.38
C SER A 522 -8.60 -23.86 19.01
N ARG A 523 -7.32 -24.12 18.71
CA ARG A 523 -6.87 -24.78 17.46
C ARG A 523 -5.93 -25.94 17.70
N THR A 524 -5.18 -25.90 18.79
CA THR A 524 -4.09 -26.83 19.11
C THR A 524 -4.46 -27.82 20.21
N GLY A 525 -5.58 -27.58 20.92
CA GLY A 525 -6.02 -28.41 22.05
C GLY A 525 -5.27 -28.19 23.36
N LYS A 526 -4.25 -27.33 23.40
CA LYS A 526 -3.47 -27.01 24.61
C LYS A 526 -3.36 -25.49 24.79
N LEU A 527 -3.27 -25.01 26.02
CA LEU A 527 -3.00 -23.59 26.29
C LEU A 527 -1.60 -23.19 25.80
N PHE A 528 -0.58 -23.99 26.07
CA PHE A 528 0.79 -23.82 25.59
C PHE A 528 1.13 -24.96 24.61
N PRO A 529 0.98 -24.76 23.29
CA PRO A 529 1.07 -25.85 22.32
C PRO A 529 2.48 -26.44 22.17
N THR A 530 3.50 -25.64 22.47
CA THR A 530 4.91 -26.03 22.47
C THR A 530 5.35 -26.72 23.76
N GLU A 531 4.43 -26.83 24.74
CA GLU A 531 4.67 -27.30 26.12
C GLU A 531 5.61 -26.40 26.96
N ALA A 532 6.31 -25.46 26.32
CA ALA A 532 7.09 -24.42 26.96
C ALA A 532 6.28 -23.14 27.13
N LYS A 533 6.58 -22.38 28.19
CA LYS A 533 6.01 -21.05 28.43
C LYS A 533 6.81 -19.93 27.75
N GLY A 534 8.09 -20.19 27.47
CA GLY A 534 8.99 -19.37 26.68
C GLY A 534 9.84 -20.28 25.79
N ASP A 535 9.88 -19.96 24.50
CA ASP A 535 10.59 -20.66 23.44
C ASP A 535 11.66 -19.76 22.83
N GLN A 536 12.82 -20.31 22.51
CA GLN A 536 13.80 -19.63 21.66
C GLN A 536 13.46 -19.88 20.18
N ILE A 537 13.14 -18.81 19.44
CA ILE A 537 12.74 -18.85 18.02
C ILE A 537 13.41 -17.68 17.30
N GLU A 538 14.13 -17.97 16.21
CA GLU A 538 14.88 -16.95 15.44
C GLU A 538 15.83 -16.09 16.31
N GLY A 539 16.33 -16.65 17.41
CA GLY A 539 17.26 -15.98 18.32
C GLY A 539 16.63 -15.01 19.33
N VAL A 540 15.30 -15.03 19.49
CA VAL A 540 14.59 -14.26 20.51
C VAL A 540 13.68 -15.16 21.35
N ASP A 541 13.37 -14.71 22.57
CA ASP A 541 12.40 -15.36 23.44
C ASP A 541 10.95 -15.07 22.99
N VAL A 542 10.15 -16.13 22.87
CA VAL A 542 8.77 -16.09 22.37
C VAL A 542 7.85 -16.94 23.25
N THR A 543 6.74 -16.39 23.73
CA THR A 543 5.66 -17.21 24.30
C THR A 543 4.69 -17.62 23.19
N CYS A 544 4.55 -18.93 22.97
CA CYS A 544 3.55 -19.51 22.07
C CYS A 544 2.33 -19.99 22.87
N ILE A 545 1.17 -19.37 22.68
CA ILE A 545 -0.05 -19.65 23.46
C ILE A 545 -1.27 -19.74 22.55
N ASP A 546 -2.23 -20.60 22.88
CA ASP A 546 -3.49 -20.74 22.17
C ASP A 546 -4.66 -20.51 23.14
N ALA A 547 -5.12 -19.26 23.20
CA ALA A 547 -6.31 -18.85 23.94
C ALA A 547 -7.14 -17.89 23.07
N GLY A 548 -8.34 -18.30 22.71
CA GLY A 548 -9.21 -17.62 21.73
C GLY A 548 -8.71 -17.76 20.28
N ASN A 549 -7.42 -17.56 20.03
CA ASN A 549 -6.69 -17.96 18.81
C ASN A 549 -5.21 -18.20 19.19
N PRO A 550 -4.46 -18.99 18.40
CA PRO A 550 -3.01 -19.08 18.51
C PRO A 550 -2.32 -17.72 18.37
N CYS A 551 -1.44 -17.40 19.33
CA CYS A 551 -0.69 -16.15 19.43
C CYS A 551 0.77 -16.39 19.83
N CYS A 552 1.64 -15.49 19.41
CA CYS A 552 3.06 -15.42 19.77
C CYS A 552 3.34 -14.04 20.39
N PHE A 553 4.01 -14.00 21.55
CA PHE A 553 4.37 -12.77 22.24
C PHE A 553 5.89 -12.64 22.39
N ILE A 554 6.41 -11.45 22.09
CA ILE A 554 7.85 -11.15 22.06
C ILE A 554 8.06 -9.81 22.75
N ARG A 555 9.11 -9.70 23.56
CA ARG A 555 9.45 -8.45 24.24
C ARG A 555 10.02 -7.42 23.25
N SER A 556 9.71 -6.14 23.43
CA SER A 556 10.11 -5.08 22.49
C SER A 556 11.63 -4.86 22.41
N ASP A 557 12.34 -5.06 23.52
CA ASP A 557 13.79 -4.89 23.63
C ASP A 557 14.59 -5.96 22.88
N GLU A 558 14.11 -7.21 22.83
CA GLU A 558 14.64 -8.31 21.98
C GLU A 558 14.64 -7.93 20.50
N LEU A 559 13.71 -7.06 20.09
CA LEU A 559 13.57 -6.57 18.73
C LEU A 559 14.29 -5.23 18.50
N GLY A 560 14.85 -4.63 19.56
CA GLY A 560 15.50 -3.31 19.50
C GLY A 560 14.54 -2.16 19.16
N VAL A 561 13.27 -2.27 19.53
CA VAL A 561 12.24 -1.25 19.25
C VAL A 561 11.57 -0.74 20.52
N ASP A 562 11.04 0.47 20.44
CA ASP A 562 10.21 1.05 21.50
C ASP A 562 8.92 0.23 21.68
N GLY A 563 8.56 -0.11 22.92
CA GLY A 563 7.35 -0.89 23.21
C GLY A 563 6.04 -0.18 22.83
N THR A 564 6.08 1.15 22.70
CA THR A 564 4.96 1.99 22.30
C THR A 564 4.90 2.26 20.80
N ILE A 565 5.81 1.70 19.99
CA ILE A 565 5.90 1.87 18.53
C ILE A 565 4.53 1.90 17.83
N SER A 566 4.30 2.91 17.00
CA SER A 566 3.02 3.12 16.32
C SER A 566 2.82 2.14 15.14
N PRO A 567 1.56 1.88 14.73
CA PRO A 567 1.28 1.08 13.54
C PRO A 567 1.99 1.61 12.28
N GLU A 568 2.05 2.93 12.13
CA GLU A 568 2.76 3.58 11.03
C GLU A 568 4.28 3.32 11.11
N GLU A 569 4.89 3.42 12.28
CA GLU A 569 6.31 3.13 12.46
C GLU A 569 6.63 1.66 12.17
N ILE A 570 5.78 0.71 12.60
CA ILE A 570 5.95 -0.72 12.24
C ILE A 570 5.86 -0.91 10.72
N GLU A 571 4.88 -0.28 10.06
CA GLU A 571 4.66 -0.39 8.61
C GLU A 571 5.85 0.18 7.80
N TYR A 572 6.43 1.29 8.26
CA TYR A 572 7.56 1.94 7.59
C TYR A 572 8.93 1.43 8.05
N HIS A 573 9.00 0.59 9.08
CA HIS A 573 10.26 0.02 9.56
C HIS A 573 10.87 -0.91 8.49
N PRO A 574 12.15 -0.75 8.12
CA PRO A 574 12.74 -1.45 6.97
C PRO A 574 12.71 -2.97 7.08
N THR A 575 12.89 -3.52 8.30
CA THR A 575 13.05 -4.97 8.54
C THR A 575 12.02 -5.59 9.48
N LEU A 576 11.35 -4.82 10.35
CA LEU A 576 10.59 -5.34 11.49
C LEU A 576 9.42 -6.22 11.04
N GLY A 577 8.66 -5.77 10.04
CA GLY A 577 7.54 -6.56 9.50
C GLY A 577 7.98 -7.93 8.97
N GLN A 578 9.15 -8.00 8.31
CA GLN A 578 9.71 -9.26 7.81
C GLN A 578 10.22 -10.15 8.94
N THR A 579 10.88 -9.56 9.95
CA THR A 579 11.34 -10.28 11.14
C THR A 579 10.17 -10.89 11.91
N LEU A 580 9.13 -10.09 12.20
CA LEU A 580 7.92 -10.56 12.89
C LEU A 580 7.24 -11.70 12.11
N ASP A 581 7.11 -11.58 10.79
CA ASP A 581 6.45 -12.61 9.99
C ASP A 581 7.26 -13.92 9.92
N ARG A 582 8.60 -13.85 9.95
CA ARG A 582 9.48 -15.02 10.06
C ARG A 582 9.31 -15.73 11.40
N ILE A 583 9.40 -14.99 12.51
CA ILE A 583 9.17 -15.53 13.86
C ILE A 583 7.79 -16.16 13.97
N ARG A 584 6.76 -15.48 13.45
CA ARG A 584 5.37 -15.95 13.43
C ARG A 584 5.22 -17.29 12.72
N ARG A 585 5.86 -17.46 11.55
CA ARG A 585 5.82 -18.72 10.80
C ARG A 585 6.54 -19.85 11.54
N ALA A 586 7.75 -19.61 12.01
CA ALA A 586 8.53 -20.59 12.77
C ALA A 586 7.78 -21.04 14.04
N ALA A 587 7.21 -20.09 14.79
CA ALA A 587 6.36 -20.36 15.94
C ALA A 587 5.10 -21.15 15.56
N GLY A 588 4.46 -20.81 14.44
CA GLY A 588 3.29 -21.53 13.96
C GLY A 588 3.57 -23.00 13.63
N VAL A 589 4.73 -23.31 13.04
CA VAL A 589 5.18 -24.70 12.83
C VAL A 589 5.42 -25.39 14.17
N LYS A 590 6.11 -24.72 15.11
CA LYS A 590 6.37 -25.26 16.45
C LYS A 590 5.09 -25.54 17.24
N MET A 591 4.04 -24.74 17.03
CA MET A 591 2.71 -24.94 17.62
C MET A 591 1.89 -26.06 16.95
N GLY A 592 2.39 -26.66 15.86
CA GLY A 592 1.68 -27.70 15.11
C GLY A 592 0.53 -27.17 14.24
N LEU A 593 0.57 -25.90 13.82
CA LEU A 593 -0.49 -25.30 13.00
C LEU A 593 -0.35 -25.61 11.50
N ALA A 594 0.85 -25.96 11.04
CA ALA A 594 1.12 -26.52 9.72
C ALA A 594 2.46 -27.27 9.72
N ASP A 595 2.67 -28.10 8.70
CA ASP A 595 3.89 -28.93 8.55
C ASP A 595 5.12 -28.14 8.10
N SER A 596 4.93 -26.97 7.49
CA SER A 596 6.01 -26.09 7.03
C SER A 596 5.63 -24.62 7.15
N GLU A 597 6.64 -23.75 7.17
CA GLU A 597 6.46 -22.30 7.27
C GLU A 597 5.62 -21.70 6.13
N GLU A 598 5.76 -22.22 4.90
CA GLU A 598 4.99 -21.69 3.76
C GLU A 598 3.49 -21.97 3.88
N ASN A 599 3.12 -23.02 4.62
CA ASN A 599 1.75 -23.46 4.79
C ASN A 599 1.04 -22.80 6.00
N ILE A 600 1.75 -21.98 6.77
CA ILE A 600 1.16 -21.30 7.92
C ILE A 600 0.12 -20.26 7.45
N PRO A 601 -1.15 -20.37 7.88
CA PRO A 601 -2.17 -19.39 7.53
C PRO A 601 -1.76 -17.98 7.92
N GLY A 602 -2.14 -16.97 7.12
CA GLY A 602 -1.84 -15.58 7.45
C GLY A 602 -2.58 -15.08 8.71
N SER A 603 -3.68 -15.72 9.10
CA SER A 603 -4.45 -15.31 10.26
C SER A 603 -4.01 -15.93 11.59
N VAL A 604 -3.28 -17.05 11.59
CA VAL A 604 -2.78 -17.74 12.81
C VAL A 604 -1.38 -18.33 12.61
N PRO A 605 -0.49 -18.29 13.62
CA PRO A 605 -0.70 -17.56 14.87
C PRO A 605 -0.65 -16.05 14.61
N LYS A 606 -1.30 -15.27 15.49
CA LYS A 606 -1.05 -13.82 15.59
C LYS A 606 0.30 -13.61 16.25
N ILE A 607 0.94 -12.47 15.99
CA ILE A 607 2.19 -12.09 16.64
C ILE A 607 2.04 -10.70 17.23
N ALA A 608 2.52 -10.50 18.46
CA ALA A 608 2.45 -9.22 19.13
C ALA A 608 3.75 -8.92 19.91
N ILE A 609 4.13 -7.65 19.85
CA ILE A 609 5.21 -7.09 20.66
C ILE A 609 4.60 -6.67 22.00
N VAL A 610 5.27 -7.00 23.10
CA VAL A 610 4.87 -6.66 24.46
C VAL A 610 5.96 -5.90 25.20
N SER A 611 5.55 -5.01 26.10
CA SER A 611 6.47 -4.35 27.02
C SER A 611 5.76 -3.95 28.31
N ALA A 612 6.56 -3.75 29.36
CA ALA A 612 6.09 -3.05 30.54
C ALA A 612 5.76 -1.59 30.20
N PRO A 613 4.78 -0.97 30.88
CA PRO A 613 4.50 0.46 30.74
C PRO A 613 5.57 1.28 31.47
N GLU A 614 5.98 2.42 30.87
CA GLU A 614 6.97 3.32 31.48
C GLU A 614 6.50 3.91 32.81
N ASP A 615 5.18 4.11 32.97
CA ASP A 615 4.58 4.76 34.15
C ASP A 615 4.34 3.83 35.35
N SER A 616 4.96 2.63 35.37
CA SER A 616 5.08 1.71 36.52
C SER A 616 3.76 1.38 37.24
N LYS A 617 2.65 1.25 36.50
CA LYS A 617 1.33 0.89 37.08
C LYS A 617 1.11 -0.63 37.08
N GLU A 618 0.57 -1.13 38.19
CA GLU A 618 0.13 -2.52 38.35
C GLU A 618 -0.95 -2.88 37.31
N ASN A 619 -1.00 -4.15 36.90
CA ASN A 619 -1.99 -4.72 35.98
C ASN A 619 -2.07 -4.08 34.57
N ILE A 620 -1.07 -3.29 34.15
CA ILE A 620 -1.02 -2.70 32.80
C ILE A 620 0.04 -3.37 31.92
N LEU A 621 -0.34 -3.74 30.70
CA LEU A 621 0.54 -4.30 29.67
C LEU A 621 0.48 -3.46 28.40
N VAL A 622 1.62 -3.13 27.79
CA VAL A 622 1.64 -2.50 26.46
C VAL A 622 1.72 -3.59 25.39
N VAL A 623 0.83 -3.53 24.38
CA VAL A 623 0.77 -4.53 23.32
C VAL A 623 0.69 -3.85 21.94
N ARG A 624 1.50 -4.30 20.99
CA ARG A 624 1.44 -3.94 19.57
C ARG A 624 1.28 -5.20 18.72
N ALA A 625 0.08 -5.43 18.20
CA ALA A 625 -0.27 -6.66 17.51
C ALA A 625 -0.16 -6.52 15.99
N MET A 626 0.26 -7.58 15.33
CA MET A 626 0.14 -7.77 13.88
C MET A 626 -1.06 -8.67 13.57
N SER A 627 -1.71 -8.44 12.45
CA SER A 627 -2.71 -9.35 11.91
C SER A 627 -2.61 -9.40 10.40
N VAL A 628 -2.52 -10.61 9.82
CA VAL A 628 -2.46 -10.84 8.37
C VAL A 628 -1.39 -9.99 7.67
N GLY A 629 -0.22 -9.91 8.31
CA GLY A 629 0.94 -9.15 7.81
C GLY A 629 0.84 -7.62 7.97
N GLN A 630 -0.20 -7.10 8.63
CA GLN A 630 -0.39 -5.67 8.84
C GLN A 630 -0.36 -5.30 10.33
N PRO A 631 0.23 -4.16 10.71
CA PRO A 631 0.10 -3.61 12.05
C PRO A 631 -1.37 -3.33 12.37
N HIS A 632 -1.83 -3.86 13.50
CA HIS A 632 -3.20 -3.66 13.95
C HIS A 632 -3.33 -2.29 14.62
N LYS A 633 -4.28 -1.47 14.18
CA LYS A 633 -4.44 -0.09 14.66
C LYS A 633 -4.95 0.02 16.11
N ALA A 634 -5.58 -1.03 16.62
CA ALA A 634 -5.96 -1.19 18.03
C ALA A 634 -5.40 -2.53 18.53
N ILE A 635 -6.23 -3.45 19.02
CA ILE A 635 -5.85 -4.85 19.28
C ILE A 635 -6.96 -5.82 18.84
N PRO A 636 -6.64 -6.99 18.25
CA PRO A 636 -7.62 -8.07 18.11
C PRO A 636 -8.01 -8.61 19.48
N VAL A 637 -9.30 -8.74 19.78
CA VAL A 637 -9.78 -9.28 21.07
C VAL A 637 -9.13 -10.64 21.40
N THR A 638 -8.94 -11.52 20.43
CA THR A 638 -8.29 -12.82 20.71
C THR A 638 -6.83 -12.70 21.14
N VAL A 639 -6.11 -11.68 20.67
CA VAL A 639 -4.75 -11.38 21.16
C VAL A 639 -4.82 -10.84 22.59
N ALA A 640 -5.83 -10.04 22.90
CA ALA A 640 -6.06 -9.54 24.25
C ALA A 640 -6.36 -10.66 25.26
N LEU A 641 -7.21 -11.63 24.89
CA LEU A 641 -7.49 -12.83 25.70
C LEU A 641 -6.22 -13.67 25.91
N ALA A 642 -5.44 -13.89 24.84
CA ALA A 642 -4.18 -14.63 24.92
C ALA A 642 -3.14 -13.91 25.79
N ALA A 643 -3.08 -12.58 25.74
CA ALA A 643 -2.22 -11.80 26.62
C ALA A 643 -2.65 -11.93 28.09
N ALA A 644 -3.96 -11.86 28.38
CA ALA A 644 -4.47 -12.03 29.74
C ALA A 644 -4.19 -13.44 30.30
N ALA A 645 -4.35 -14.47 29.48
CA ALA A 645 -4.01 -15.85 29.83
C ALA A 645 -2.50 -16.04 30.11
N ALA A 646 -1.65 -15.38 29.32
CA ALA A 646 -0.21 -15.45 29.51
C ALA A 646 0.24 -14.64 30.75
N ALA A 647 -0.35 -13.47 30.98
CA ALA A 647 0.01 -12.55 32.05
C ALA A 647 -0.03 -13.19 33.46
N THR A 648 -0.99 -14.08 33.70
CA THR A 648 -1.16 -14.81 34.97
C THR A 648 -0.35 -16.10 35.06
N THR A 649 0.30 -16.50 33.96
CA THR A 649 1.10 -17.73 33.92
C THR A 649 2.58 -17.40 34.08
N SER A 650 3.13 -17.64 35.27
CA SER A 650 4.56 -17.42 35.54
C SER A 650 5.47 -18.18 34.58
N GLY A 651 6.47 -17.48 34.04
CA GLY A 651 7.45 -18.00 33.08
C GLY A 651 7.10 -17.71 31.62
N THR A 652 6.06 -16.91 31.36
CA THR A 652 5.79 -16.37 30.02
C THR A 652 6.42 -14.99 29.87
N ILE A 653 6.75 -14.62 28.63
CA ILE A 653 7.28 -13.29 28.30
C ILE A 653 6.27 -12.18 28.63
N VAL A 654 4.97 -12.51 28.58
CA VAL A 654 3.92 -11.58 29.00
C VAL A 654 3.92 -11.37 30.51
N SER A 655 4.05 -12.45 31.31
CA SER A 655 4.12 -12.34 32.78
C SER A 655 5.35 -11.55 33.25
N ASP A 656 6.42 -11.51 32.46
CA ASP A 656 7.60 -10.71 32.76
C ASP A 656 7.40 -9.20 32.47
N CYS A 657 6.37 -8.85 31.70
CA CYS A 657 6.06 -7.48 31.29
C CYS A 657 4.91 -6.84 32.07
N VAL A 658 4.28 -7.56 33.00
CA VAL A 658 3.14 -7.06 33.78
C VAL A 658 3.25 -7.51 35.23
N ASN A 659 3.09 -6.57 36.15
CA ASN A 659 3.03 -6.88 37.58
C ASN A 659 1.57 -7.08 37.98
N ILE A 660 1.17 -8.34 38.16
CA ILE A 660 -0.16 -8.70 38.67
C ILE A 660 -0.12 -8.74 40.19
N GLY A 661 -0.84 -7.83 40.85
CA GLY A 661 -0.96 -7.82 42.30
C GLY A 661 -1.61 -9.11 42.83
N SER A 662 -1.13 -9.65 43.96
CA SER A 662 -1.56 -10.95 44.51
C SER A 662 -3.05 -11.04 44.88
N ASP A 663 -3.75 -9.91 44.98
CA ASP A 663 -5.08 -9.81 45.59
C ASP A 663 -6.20 -9.42 44.60
N THR A 664 -5.87 -9.11 43.34
CA THR A 664 -6.86 -8.82 42.29
C THR A 664 -6.82 -9.91 41.24
N GLY A 665 -7.83 -10.78 41.22
CA GLY A 665 -7.96 -11.82 40.20
C GLY A 665 -7.86 -11.22 38.78
N GLY A 666 -6.89 -11.74 38.02
CA GLY A 666 -6.91 -11.93 36.55
C GLY A 666 -7.07 -10.75 35.59
N ASP A 667 -7.52 -9.58 36.05
CA ASP A 667 -7.91 -8.49 35.17
C ASP A 667 -6.68 -7.65 34.76
N ILE A 668 -6.50 -7.45 33.46
CA ILE A 668 -5.41 -6.62 32.93
C ILE A 668 -5.95 -5.52 32.02
N THR A 669 -5.33 -4.34 32.09
CA THR A 669 -5.54 -3.26 31.14
C THR A 669 -4.44 -3.29 30.08
N ILE A 670 -4.84 -3.54 28.84
CA ILE A 670 -3.93 -3.58 27.70
C ILE A 670 -3.90 -2.21 27.02
N ARG A 671 -2.73 -1.57 26.99
CA ARG A 671 -2.46 -0.37 26.19
C ARG A 671 -2.05 -0.75 24.77
N HIS A 672 -2.95 -0.52 23.83
CA HIS A 672 -2.74 -0.75 22.41
C HIS A 672 -2.60 0.58 21.64
N ALA A 673 -2.35 0.51 20.33
CA ALA A 673 -2.05 1.66 19.48
C ALA A 673 -3.14 2.75 19.35
N SER A 674 -4.34 2.54 19.93
CA SER A 674 -5.45 3.49 19.88
C SER A 674 -5.97 3.88 21.26
N GLY A 675 -5.40 3.33 22.35
CA GLY A 675 -5.91 3.50 23.70
C GLY A 675 -5.77 2.22 24.54
N THR A 676 -6.78 1.92 25.33
CA THR A 676 -6.82 0.87 26.35
C THR A 676 -7.93 -0.14 26.15
N LEU A 677 -7.69 -1.34 26.67
CA LEU A 677 -8.66 -2.42 26.71
C LEU A 677 -8.54 -3.19 28.02
N ASP A 678 -9.60 -3.20 28.81
CA ASP A 678 -9.70 -4.09 29.97
C ASP A 678 -10.15 -5.49 29.53
N VAL A 679 -9.42 -6.50 30.03
CA VAL A 679 -9.72 -7.92 29.86
C VAL A 679 -9.83 -8.53 31.23
N ALA A 680 -11.02 -9.04 31.54
CA ALA A 680 -11.23 -9.80 32.76
C ALA A 680 -10.95 -11.27 32.51
N ALA A 681 -10.28 -11.95 33.44
CA ALA A 681 -9.97 -13.37 33.30
C ALA A 681 -10.29 -14.12 34.60
N ASP A 682 -11.04 -15.20 34.47
CA ASP A 682 -11.51 -16.03 35.58
C ASP A 682 -10.77 -17.36 35.58
N TYR A 683 -10.18 -17.70 36.71
CA TYR A 683 -9.39 -18.90 36.92
C TYR A 683 -10.01 -19.73 38.05
N ASP A 684 -9.97 -21.04 37.92
CA ASP A 684 -10.32 -21.90 39.04
C ASP A 684 -9.23 -21.95 40.11
N ARG A 685 -9.49 -22.69 41.19
CA ARG A 685 -8.56 -22.87 42.31
C ARG A 685 -7.25 -23.57 41.93
N GLU A 686 -7.22 -24.24 40.78
CA GLU A 686 -6.08 -24.96 40.24
C GLU A 686 -5.27 -24.08 39.27
N GLY A 687 -5.71 -22.84 39.04
CA GLY A 687 -5.06 -21.87 38.16
C GLY A 687 -5.39 -22.07 36.68
N VAL A 688 -6.43 -22.83 36.34
CA VAL A 688 -6.87 -23.06 34.96
C VAL A 688 -7.82 -21.95 34.53
N LEU A 689 -7.57 -21.35 33.37
CA LEU A 689 -8.41 -20.30 32.78
C LEU A 689 -9.79 -20.85 32.40
N GLN A 690 -10.82 -20.51 33.18
CA GLN A 690 -12.19 -20.95 32.99
C GLN A 690 -12.93 -20.06 31.98
N SER A 691 -12.74 -18.75 32.08
CA SER A 691 -13.31 -17.82 31.11
C SER A 691 -12.53 -16.52 31.03
N ALA A 692 -12.73 -15.78 29.94
CA ALA A 692 -12.22 -14.42 29.83
C ALA A 692 -13.28 -13.51 29.22
N ALA A 693 -13.46 -12.33 29.81
CA ALA A 693 -14.50 -11.39 29.44
C ALA A 693 -13.92 -10.06 28.95
N VAL A 694 -14.58 -9.46 27.96
CA VAL A 694 -14.27 -8.13 27.45
C VAL A 694 -15.55 -7.36 27.17
N TYR A 695 -15.50 -6.04 27.32
CA TYR A 695 -16.61 -5.16 26.96
C TYR A 695 -16.38 -4.52 25.60
N ARG A 696 -17.40 -4.57 24.75
CA ARG A 696 -17.39 -4.05 23.39
C ARG A 696 -18.66 -3.26 23.13
N THR A 697 -18.79 -2.77 21.91
CA THR A 697 -20.02 -2.19 21.39
C THR A 697 -20.26 -2.74 20.00
N ALA A 698 -21.52 -2.81 19.58
CA ALA A 698 -21.90 -3.22 18.23
C ALA A 698 -22.99 -2.31 17.66
N ARG A 699 -23.11 -2.28 16.33
CA ARG A 699 -24.14 -1.49 15.65
C ARG A 699 -24.47 -2.06 14.27
N ARG A 700 -25.77 -2.26 13.99
CA ARG A 700 -26.30 -2.49 12.63
C ARG A 700 -26.11 -1.21 11.81
N LEU A 701 -25.41 -1.30 10.67
CA LEU A 701 -25.13 -0.16 9.79
C LEU A 701 -26.02 -0.16 8.54
N MET A 702 -26.30 -1.35 8.02
CA MET A 702 -27.16 -1.56 6.86
C MET A 702 -27.75 -2.97 6.92
N GLU A 703 -28.94 -3.14 6.36
CA GLU A 703 -29.58 -4.43 6.14
C GLU A 703 -30.31 -4.37 4.79
N GLY A 704 -30.24 -5.45 4.01
CA GLY A 704 -30.85 -5.49 2.69
C GLY A 704 -30.27 -6.60 1.82
N LYS A 705 -30.10 -6.32 0.53
CA LYS A 705 -29.57 -7.28 -0.45
C LYS A 705 -28.18 -6.84 -0.92
N ILE A 706 -27.19 -7.72 -0.78
CA ILE A 706 -25.84 -7.53 -1.32
C ILE A 706 -25.76 -8.14 -2.73
N PHE A 707 -24.99 -7.51 -3.62
CA PHE A 707 -24.86 -7.93 -5.02
C PHE A 707 -23.39 -8.20 -5.39
N TRP A 708 -23.16 -9.18 -6.25
CA TRP A 708 -21.85 -9.50 -6.83
C TRP A 708 -21.96 -10.00 -8.27
N LYS A 709 -20.82 -10.12 -8.96
CA LYS A 709 -20.73 -10.49 -10.39
C LYS A 709 -20.55 -11.99 -10.62
#